data_AF-A0A5C4JCQ8-F1
#
_entry.id   AF-A0A5C4JCQ8-F1
#
_cell.length_a   1.000
_cell.length_b   1.000
_cell.length_c   1.000
_cell.angle_alpha   90.00
_cell.angle_beta   90.00
_cell.angle_gamma   90.00
#
_symmetry.space_group_name_H-M   'P 1'
#
loop_
_entity.id
_entity.type
_entity.pdbx_description
1 polymer ?
#
loop_
_entity_poly.entity_id
_entity_poly.type
_entity_poly.pdbx_seq_one_letter_code
_entity_poly.pdbx_strand_id
1 'polypeptide(L)'
;MTLTSTTKRTERADAAPLLIHPIGGGDLGWPPLATSPAPIDFHGGPGDRRPLRKVFDGLAETGTDISGLLIVATTNVHLPSQQPFVQHAQRMKELLCSAEGLCGRTFPKDGLHIVQVAEPTVRHSVKAVKPVLTALLPGECLLTSGAGSYALGAGVLLAGIETGVPITLLPVDEPSAAYRLRDLIDAHDTLRNWLLRHRFWDELAAVDPSNAGLWRLLAARQRADISLAEATTPFPGLNQGRLTKLAELWPTVQAAFYERLARGEAIDNSLLRAWFTQRISKPSRKEAATVSASAQRVLEDLARQLSDPDKRGGAALIKDARRRLTPGPRARHAALVGDAEFIDFFERSASHEAHLVPPGAHRLPGSLLANADQWEKGDLVPGLVDQCGMTAWPVLGTGDVLVLMCVGMVTRDDPNDKEGHAAVRQVIDWASRRRGALARPGRIRLRLLASDETMERARSWVTLARSTAPAGSLDAAVLGPFSTEPGDAAAINAALLAELAKAEPTGLYGSTSLRDVDEVLLVINSGKPVTVNGMVAAGVQWSLNAACPLRVAELGRDRALRTVINEAGLTLCRLGMDARLARLASSAVRRLDTRTAWQLLANGSPALTGARDAAARLHHDLYSPAKPITSMDARCQAACRRLELIAHVLADEPWPACYTAIEVLRPGLFEWGEWKALRERFAPLRRLNVHRNETPYAHLLDRLREERAGRAPERIPSKKPPARHVVLEELRGCIDALQQLRYPRNRQSEPDLELVTRYTHLCEQLEELGEDAR
;
A
#
# COMPACT_ATOMS: atom_id res chain seq x y z
N MET A 1 -35.70 21.93 2.50
CA MET A 1 -36.26 21.08 3.57
C MET A 1 -35.26 19.98 3.83
N THR A 2 -34.45 20.19 4.86
CA THR A 2 -33.24 19.45 5.22
C THR A 2 -33.60 18.30 6.15
N LEU A 3 -33.43 17.06 5.69
CA LEU A 3 -33.44 15.87 6.54
C LEU A 3 -31.99 15.54 6.90
N THR A 4 -31.52 16.14 7.99
CA THR A 4 -30.28 15.76 8.66
C THR A 4 -30.52 14.45 9.41
N SER A 5 -30.14 13.33 8.81
CA SER A 5 -29.98 12.05 9.51
C SER A 5 -28.65 12.06 10.28
N THR A 6 -28.61 12.83 11.37
CA THR A 6 -27.61 12.63 12.42
C THR A 6 -28.08 11.44 13.26
N THR A 7 -27.58 10.25 12.95
CA THR A 7 -27.51 9.17 13.95
C THR A 7 -26.59 9.67 15.05
N LYS A 8 -27.19 10.24 16.10
CA LYS A 8 -26.54 10.49 17.39
C LYS A 8 -25.92 9.17 17.85
N ARG A 9 -24.61 9.06 17.69
CA ARG A 9 -23.77 8.18 18.48
C ARG A 9 -23.87 8.74 19.90
N THR A 10 -24.78 8.21 20.70
CA THR A 10 -24.83 8.51 22.14
C THR A 10 -23.50 8.03 22.72
N GLU A 11 -22.59 8.96 22.97
CA GLU A 11 -21.38 8.73 23.74
C GLU A 11 -21.78 8.17 25.11
N ARG A 12 -21.48 6.89 25.33
CA ARG A 12 -21.50 6.23 26.65
C ARG A 12 -20.26 6.66 27.45
N ALA A 13 -19.91 7.94 27.41
CA ALA A 13 -18.62 8.46 27.91
C ALA A 13 -18.42 8.32 29.43
N ASP A 14 -19.48 8.05 30.19
CA ASP A 14 -19.42 7.95 31.66
C ASP A 14 -19.41 6.51 32.21
N ALA A 15 -19.34 5.48 31.37
CA ALA A 15 -19.23 4.09 31.85
C ALA A 15 -17.77 3.74 32.14
N ALA A 16 -17.49 3.27 33.36
CA ALA A 16 -16.15 2.79 33.74
C ALA A 16 -15.62 1.74 32.75
N PRO A 17 -14.31 1.73 32.42
CA PRO A 17 -13.75 0.84 31.41
C PRO A 17 -13.81 -0.64 31.82
N LEU A 18 -13.85 -1.53 30.83
CA LEU A 18 -13.75 -2.97 31.02
C LEU A 18 -12.28 -3.36 31.19
N LEU A 19 -11.90 -4.01 32.29
CA LEU A 19 -10.55 -4.56 32.42
C LEU A 19 -10.46 -5.89 31.65
N ILE A 20 -9.44 -6.04 30.80
CA ILE A 20 -9.13 -7.27 30.08
C ILE A 20 -7.78 -7.79 30.56
N HIS A 21 -7.79 -9.02 31.08
CA HIS A 21 -6.61 -9.64 31.68
C HIS A 21 -6.31 -11.01 31.02
N PRO A 22 -5.30 -11.08 30.14
CA PRO A 22 -4.81 -12.35 29.64
C PRO A 22 -4.00 -13.07 30.70
N ILE A 23 -4.48 -14.22 31.15
CA ILE A 23 -3.82 -14.98 32.23
C ILE A 23 -2.64 -15.80 31.70
N GLY A 24 -1.59 -15.89 32.52
CA GLY A 24 -0.42 -16.73 32.27
C GLY A 24 0.11 -17.37 33.55
N GLY A 25 1.28 -18.02 33.47
CA GLY A 25 1.85 -18.75 34.62
C GLY A 25 2.09 -17.88 35.87
N GLY A 26 2.39 -16.58 35.69
CA GLY A 26 2.56 -15.65 36.80
C GLY A 26 1.28 -15.44 37.64
N ASP A 27 0.09 -15.54 37.03
CA ASP A 27 -1.17 -15.47 37.76
C ASP A 27 -1.43 -16.69 38.63
N LEU A 28 -0.75 -17.81 38.34
CA LEU A 28 -0.81 -19.04 39.12
C LEU A 28 0.29 -19.12 40.19
N GLY A 29 1.13 -18.09 40.28
CA GLY A 29 2.29 -18.03 41.17
C GLY A 29 3.52 -18.78 40.64
N TRP A 30 3.55 -19.15 39.35
CA TRP A 30 4.70 -19.83 38.79
C TRP A 30 5.82 -18.88 38.42
N PRO A 31 7.09 -19.26 38.65
CA PRO A 31 8.22 -18.47 38.21
C PRO A 31 8.27 -18.40 36.67
N PRO A 32 8.88 -17.34 36.10
CA PRO A 32 9.09 -17.25 34.66
C PRO A 32 9.81 -18.49 34.14
N LEU A 33 9.34 -19.06 33.02
CA LEU A 33 9.93 -20.25 32.38
C LEU A 33 9.89 -21.52 33.25
N ALA A 34 8.95 -21.65 34.19
CA ALA A 34 8.76 -22.88 34.95
C ALA A 34 8.57 -24.10 34.03
N THR A 35 9.34 -25.17 34.26
CA THR A 35 9.28 -26.42 33.50
C THR A 35 8.62 -27.57 34.26
N SER A 36 8.39 -27.39 35.56
CA SER A 36 7.72 -28.35 36.44
C SER A 36 6.46 -27.78 37.09
N PRO A 37 5.44 -28.61 37.39
CA PRO A 37 4.22 -28.13 38.03
C PRO A 37 4.54 -27.65 39.45
N ALA A 38 4.02 -26.48 39.83
CA ALA A 38 4.06 -25.97 41.21
C ALA A 38 2.65 -25.76 41.74
N PRO A 39 2.45 -25.77 43.08
CA PRO A 39 1.16 -25.44 43.69
C PRO A 39 0.64 -24.10 43.16
N ILE A 40 -0.66 -24.04 42.88
CA ILE A 40 -1.31 -22.82 42.39
C ILE A 40 -1.56 -21.92 43.60
N ASP A 41 -1.12 -20.68 43.50
CA ASP A 41 -1.40 -19.65 44.48
C ASP A 41 -1.85 -18.37 43.77
N PHE A 42 -3.17 -18.12 43.81
CA PHE A 42 -3.77 -16.94 43.21
C PHE A 42 -3.59 -15.66 44.04
N HIS A 43 -3.36 -15.79 45.35
CA HIS A 43 -3.31 -14.64 46.26
C HIS A 43 -1.91 -14.06 46.34
N GLY A 44 -0.88 -14.91 46.47
CA GLY A 44 0.50 -14.49 46.71
C GLY A 44 0.73 -13.81 48.06
N GLY A 45 2.00 -13.66 48.41
CA GLY A 45 2.47 -12.87 49.54
C GLY A 45 3.09 -11.51 49.14
N PRO A 46 3.47 -10.67 50.12
CA PRO A 46 4.22 -9.44 49.85
C PRO A 46 5.52 -9.71 49.08
N GLY A 47 5.70 -9.05 47.93
CA GLY A 47 6.87 -9.25 47.06
C GLY A 47 6.69 -10.34 45.99
N ASP A 48 5.61 -11.11 46.03
CA ASP A 48 5.31 -12.09 44.99
C ASP A 48 4.85 -11.43 43.69
N ARG A 49 5.27 -12.01 42.55
CA ARG A 49 4.81 -11.57 41.24
C ARG A 49 3.40 -12.12 40.98
N ARG A 50 2.36 -11.38 41.39
CA ARG A 50 0.94 -11.67 41.08
C ARG A 50 0.37 -10.58 40.17
N PRO A 51 0.36 -10.78 38.83
CA PRO A 51 -0.03 -9.75 37.88
C PRO A 51 -1.38 -9.10 38.17
N LEU A 52 -2.42 -9.92 38.40
CA LEU A 52 -3.76 -9.39 38.68
C LEU A 52 -3.83 -8.59 40.00
N ARG A 53 -3.11 -9.00 41.04
CA ARG A 53 -3.03 -8.27 42.31
C ARG A 53 -2.41 -6.89 42.11
N LYS A 54 -1.25 -6.83 41.44
CA LYS A 54 -0.56 -5.56 41.12
C LYS A 54 -1.45 -4.61 40.34
N VAL A 55 -2.19 -5.14 39.37
CA VAL A 55 -3.13 -4.36 38.57
C VAL A 55 -4.25 -3.79 39.45
N PHE A 56 -4.87 -4.60 40.31
CA PHE A 56 -5.93 -4.10 41.20
C PHE A 56 -5.45 -3.10 42.24
N ASP A 57 -4.27 -3.32 42.82
CA ASP A 57 -3.65 -2.40 43.78
C ASP A 57 -3.33 -1.07 43.06
N GLY A 58 -2.68 -1.13 41.89
CA GLY A 58 -2.37 0.07 41.10
C GLY A 58 -3.62 0.84 40.62
N LEU A 59 -4.69 0.15 40.20
CA LEU A 59 -5.96 0.81 39.86
C LEU A 59 -6.60 1.48 41.07
N ALA A 60 -6.47 0.90 42.26
CA ALA A 60 -6.93 1.53 43.49
C ALA A 60 -6.10 2.78 43.84
N GLU A 61 -4.78 2.70 43.67
CA GLU A 61 -3.87 3.84 43.88
C GLU A 61 -4.14 5.01 42.93
N THR A 62 -4.47 4.73 41.66
CA THR A 62 -4.80 5.76 40.67
C THR A 62 -6.26 6.24 40.76
N GLY A 63 -7.10 5.62 41.60
CA GLY A 63 -8.53 5.93 41.69
C GLY A 63 -9.31 5.57 40.42
N THR A 64 -8.83 4.59 39.64
CA THR A 64 -9.47 4.18 38.38
C THR A 64 -10.49 3.07 38.64
N ASP A 65 -11.77 3.41 38.50
CA ASP A 65 -12.86 2.42 38.57
C ASP A 65 -12.95 1.58 37.29
N ILE A 66 -13.46 0.35 37.42
CA ILE A 66 -13.68 -0.57 36.30
C ILE A 66 -15.10 -1.15 36.37
N SER A 67 -15.75 -1.29 35.21
CA SER A 67 -17.13 -1.80 35.13
C SER A 67 -17.23 -3.32 35.21
N GLY A 68 -16.12 -4.01 34.98
CA GLY A 68 -16.06 -5.47 34.97
C GLY A 68 -14.68 -5.98 34.60
N LEU A 69 -14.56 -7.30 34.52
CA LEU A 69 -13.34 -7.99 34.15
C LEU A 69 -13.61 -9.06 33.08
N LEU A 70 -12.78 -9.07 32.05
CA LEU A 70 -12.74 -10.09 31.01
C LEU A 70 -11.41 -10.85 31.11
N ILE A 71 -11.49 -12.12 31.51
CA ILE A 71 -10.32 -13.01 31.60
C ILE A 71 -10.12 -13.71 30.26
N VAL A 72 -8.92 -13.61 29.68
CA VAL A 72 -8.56 -14.31 28.43
C VAL A 72 -7.68 -15.49 28.77
N ALA A 73 -8.15 -16.71 28.48
CA ALA A 73 -7.51 -17.95 28.92
C ALA A 73 -7.45 -18.99 27.81
N THR A 74 -6.36 -19.77 27.77
CA THR A 74 -6.19 -20.80 26.74
C THR A 74 -6.85 -22.14 27.10
N THR A 75 -7.30 -22.87 26.09
CA THR A 75 -7.91 -24.20 26.22
C THR A 75 -6.93 -25.35 26.01
N ASN A 76 -5.74 -25.09 25.45
CA ASN A 76 -4.70 -26.09 25.29
C ASN A 76 -3.93 -26.29 26.61
N VAL A 77 -3.43 -27.51 26.79
CA VAL A 77 -2.59 -27.85 27.94
C VAL A 77 -1.17 -27.35 27.65
N HIS A 78 -0.66 -26.54 28.57
CA HIS A 78 0.69 -25.99 28.52
C HIS A 78 1.54 -26.64 29.59
N LEU A 79 2.72 -27.16 29.24
CA LEU A 79 3.71 -27.46 30.26
C LEU A 79 4.08 -26.16 31.00
N PRO A 80 4.12 -26.15 32.34
CA PRO A 80 4.09 -27.33 33.21
C PRO A 80 2.69 -27.73 33.75
N SER A 81 1.62 -27.03 33.40
CA SER A 81 0.26 -27.39 33.85
C SER A 81 -0.21 -28.71 33.25
N GLN A 82 -0.87 -29.53 34.08
CA GLN A 82 -1.67 -30.66 33.60
C GLN A 82 -3.10 -30.23 33.18
N GLN A 83 -3.48 -28.97 33.45
CA GLN A 83 -4.81 -28.42 33.18
C GLN A 83 -4.68 -27.19 32.27
N PRO A 84 -5.65 -26.94 31.38
CA PRO A 84 -5.65 -25.74 30.56
C PRO A 84 -5.95 -24.49 31.41
N PHE A 85 -5.43 -23.33 30.98
CA PHE A 85 -5.62 -22.06 31.70
C PHE A 85 -7.09 -21.69 31.90
N VAL A 86 -7.99 -22.12 31.00
CA VAL A 86 -9.44 -21.90 31.15
C VAL A 86 -10.01 -22.48 32.45
N GLN A 87 -9.48 -23.59 32.95
CA GLN A 87 -9.94 -24.17 34.23
C GLN A 87 -9.50 -23.30 35.42
N HIS A 88 -8.31 -22.71 35.33
CA HIS A 88 -7.83 -21.78 36.34
C HIS A 88 -8.62 -20.46 36.30
N ALA A 89 -8.96 -19.98 35.10
CA ALA A 89 -9.84 -18.82 34.93
C ALA A 89 -11.23 -19.03 35.56
N GLN A 90 -11.78 -20.24 35.48
CA GLN A 90 -13.06 -20.59 36.12
C GLN A 90 -12.96 -20.50 37.65
N ARG A 91 -11.89 -21.05 38.24
CA ARG A 91 -11.63 -20.94 39.69
C ARG A 91 -11.43 -19.48 40.13
N MET A 92 -10.67 -18.70 39.37
CA MET A 92 -10.51 -17.26 39.62
C MET A 92 -11.87 -16.55 39.56
N LYS A 93 -12.74 -16.92 38.62
CA LYS A 93 -14.09 -16.38 38.51
C LYS A 93 -14.97 -16.71 39.70
N GLU A 94 -14.93 -17.95 40.19
CA GLU A 94 -15.65 -18.36 41.41
C GLU A 94 -15.21 -17.52 42.61
N LEU A 95 -13.91 -17.32 42.80
CA LEU A 95 -13.35 -16.48 43.87
C LEU A 95 -13.74 -15.00 43.72
N LEU A 96 -13.61 -14.42 42.53
CA LEU A 96 -13.98 -13.02 42.26
C LEU A 96 -15.48 -12.74 42.43
N CYS A 97 -16.34 -13.75 42.31
CA CYS A 97 -17.78 -13.62 42.55
C CYS A 97 -18.19 -13.98 43.99
N SER A 98 -17.25 -14.45 44.82
CA SER A 98 -17.52 -14.85 46.20
C SER A 98 -17.52 -13.64 47.14
N ALA A 99 -17.98 -13.83 48.38
CA ALA A 99 -17.89 -12.81 49.42
C ALA A 99 -16.43 -12.53 49.85
N GLU A 100 -15.53 -13.51 49.72
CA GLU A 100 -14.11 -13.38 50.04
C GLU A 100 -13.35 -12.61 48.96
N GLY A 101 -13.81 -12.70 47.71
CA GLY A 101 -13.18 -12.07 46.56
C GLY A 101 -11.84 -12.70 46.18
N LEU A 102 -11.14 -12.05 45.25
CA LEU A 102 -9.77 -12.38 44.90
C LEU A 102 -8.95 -11.08 44.85
N CYS A 103 -7.77 -11.11 45.47
CA CYS A 103 -6.88 -9.97 45.51
C CYS A 103 -7.55 -8.69 46.07
N GLY A 104 -8.53 -8.81 46.97
CA GLY A 104 -9.23 -7.69 47.59
C GLY A 104 -10.35 -7.07 46.74
N ARG A 105 -10.75 -7.70 45.64
CA ARG A 105 -11.84 -7.24 44.76
C ARG A 105 -12.92 -8.31 44.61
N THR A 106 -14.16 -7.86 44.46
CA THR A 106 -15.33 -8.69 44.13
C THR A 106 -16.06 -8.09 42.93
N PHE A 107 -16.72 -8.93 42.13
CA PHE A 107 -17.52 -8.53 40.98
C PHE A 107 -18.90 -9.19 40.99
N PRO A 108 -19.94 -8.50 40.50
CA PRO A 108 -21.20 -9.16 40.20
C PRO A 108 -20.97 -10.21 39.12
N LYS A 109 -21.75 -11.31 39.16
CA LYS A 109 -21.59 -12.45 38.25
C LYS A 109 -21.65 -12.05 36.76
N ASP A 110 -22.47 -11.06 36.45
CA ASP A 110 -22.67 -10.54 35.10
C ASP A 110 -21.57 -9.55 34.66
N GLY A 111 -20.75 -9.06 35.59
CA GLY A 111 -19.61 -8.18 35.32
C GLY A 111 -18.29 -8.94 35.10
N LEU A 112 -18.31 -10.28 35.11
CA LEU A 112 -17.11 -11.11 34.96
C LEU A 112 -17.27 -12.13 33.82
N HIS A 113 -16.42 -12.02 32.81
CA HIS A 113 -16.46 -12.86 31.60
C HIS A 113 -15.16 -13.65 31.41
N ILE A 114 -15.26 -14.80 30.75
CA ILE A 114 -14.10 -15.61 30.35
C ILE A 114 -14.18 -15.80 28.83
N VAL A 115 -13.11 -15.41 28.13
CA VAL A 115 -12.91 -15.73 26.72
C VAL A 115 -11.95 -16.91 26.61
N GLN A 116 -12.39 -17.93 25.89
CA GLN A 116 -11.62 -19.14 25.62
C GLN A 116 -10.85 -18.98 24.32
N VAL A 117 -9.53 -19.15 24.39
CA VAL A 117 -8.64 -19.06 23.23
C VAL A 117 -7.99 -20.42 22.97
N ALA A 118 -7.96 -20.87 21.73
CA ALA A 118 -7.47 -22.22 21.43
C ALA A 118 -5.97 -22.42 21.75
N GLU A 119 -5.15 -21.43 21.40
CA GLU A 119 -3.68 -21.46 21.51
C GLU A 119 -3.18 -20.03 21.84
N PRO A 120 -2.02 -19.85 22.52
CA PRO A 120 -1.51 -18.55 22.96
C PRO A 120 -0.87 -17.76 21.81
N THR A 121 -1.67 -17.46 20.80
CA THR A 121 -1.23 -16.74 19.60
C THR A 121 -2.10 -15.52 19.37
N VAL A 122 -1.53 -14.51 18.73
CA VAL A 122 -2.23 -13.27 18.34
C VAL A 122 -3.48 -13.61 17.54
N ARG A 123 -3.36 -14.47 16.52
CA ARG A 123 -4.47 -14.85 15.63
C ARG A 123 -5.64 -15.50 16.38
N HIS A 124 -5.36 -16.48 17.25
CA HIS A 124 -6.43 -17.17 17.98
C HIS A 124 -7.11 -16.24 18.99
N SER A 125 -6.34 -15.34 19.62
CA SER A 125 -6.89 -14.31 20.51
C SER A 125 -7.82 -13.35 19.75
N VAL A 126 -7.39 -12.81 18.59
CA VAL A 126 -8.25 -11.93 17.76
C VAL A 126 -9.57 -12.62 17.43
N LYS A 127 -9.53 -13.87 16.95
CA LYS A 127 -10.72 -14.63 16.54
C LYS A 127 -11.72 -14.83 17.68
N ALA A 128 -11.24 -15.04 18.91
CA ALA A 128 -12.08 -15.31 20.07
C ALA A 128 -12.59 -14.04 20.77
N VAL A 129 -11.75 -13.00 20.85
CA VAL A 129 -12.04 -11.77 21.59
C VAL A 129 -12.96 -10.84 20.80
N LYS A 130 -12.81 -10.78 19.46
CA LYS A 130 -13.60 -9.89 18.60
C LYS A 130 -15.12 -10.05 18.78
N PRO A 131 -15.70 -11.26 18.73
CA PRO A 131 -17.14 -11.43 18.97
C PRO A 131 -17.61 -10.95 20.35
N VAL A 132 -16.76 -11.09 21.38
CA VAL A 132 -17.10 -10.66 22.74
C VAL A 132 -17.08 -9.15 22.87
N LEU A 133 -16.06 -8.47 22.32
CA LEU A 133 -16.05 -7.01 22.28
C LEU A 133 -17.23 -6.44 21.50
N THR A 134 -17.60 -7.07 20.38
CA THR A 134 -18.80 -6.70 19.60
C THR A 134 -20.10 -6.92 20.38
N ALA A 135 -20.18 -7.96 21.20
CA ALA A 135 -21.39 -8.25 21.98
C ALA A 135 -21.53 -7.35 23.21
N LEU A 136 -20.43 -7.06 23.91
CA LEU A 136 -20.43 -6.22 25.11
C LEU A 136 -20.50 -4.73 24.79
N LEU A 137 -19.95 -4.29 23.64
CA LEU A 137 -19.83 -2.88 23.23
C LEU A 137 -19.33 -1.96 24.36
N PRO A 138 -18.16 -2.27 24.97
CA PRO A 138 -17.60 -1.42 26.01
C PRO A 138 -17.19 -0.05 25.42
N GLY A 139 -17.35 1.01 26.21
CA GLY A 139 -16.91 2.35 25.81
C GLY A 139 -15.39 2.47 25.69
N GLU A 140 -14.67 1.76 26.58
CA GLU A 140 -13.21 1.63 26.60
C GLU A 140 -12.83 0.32 27.29
N CYS A 141 -11.65 -0.21 26.98
CA CYS A 141 -11.04 -1.28 27.74
C CYS A 141 -9.64 -0.92 28.25
N LEU A 142 -9.33 -1.38 29.46
CA LEU A 142 -7.97 -1.43 29.99
C LEU A 142 -7.42 -2.82 29.73
N LEU A 143 -6.32 -2.95 28.99
CA LEU A 143 -5.68 -4.23 28.70
C LEU A 143 -4.38 -4.34 29.50
N THR A 144 -4.29 -5.32 30.39
CA THR A 144 -3.05 -5.60 31.10
C THR A 144 -1.95 -6.05 30.14
N SER A 145 -0.77 -5.43 30.22
CA SER A 145 0.37 -5.71 29.35
C SER A 145 1.53 -6.31 30.14
N GLY A 146 1.87 -7.57 29.85
CA GLY A 146 2.91 -8.32 30.52
C GLY A 146 3.53 -9.39 29.62
N ALA A 147 4.78 -9.79 29.91
CA ALA A 147 5.55 -10.69 29.05
C ALA A 147 4.97 -12.12 28.98
N GLY A 148 4.39 -12.62 30.09
CA GLY A 148 3.92 -14.00 30.22
C GLY A 148 2.71 -14.37 29.35
N SER A 149 1.97 -13.38 28.87
CA SER A 149 0.76 -13.56 28.05
C SER A 149 0.69 -12.55 26.89
N TYR A 150 1.84 -12.01 26.48
CA TYR A 150 1.91 -10.91 25.50
C TYR A 150 1.20 -11.21 24.18
N ALA A 151 1.35 -12.42 23.61
CA ALA A 151 0.69 -12.77 22.34
C ALA A 151 -0.84 -12.72 22.44
N LEU A 152 -1.41 -13.13 23.58
CA LEU A 152 -2.84 -13.00 23.84
C LEU A 152 -3.25 -11.53 23.95
N GLY A 153 -2.48 -10.73 24.69
CA GLY A 153 -2.71 -9.29 24.84
C GLY A 153 -2.61 -8.54 23.51
N ALA A 154 -1.58 -8.80 22.70
CA ALA A 154 -1.46 -8.25 21.36
C ALA A 154 -2.67 -8.63 20.48
N GLY A 155 -3.18 -9.86 20.60
CA GLY A 155 -4.42 -10.26 19.92
C GLY A 155 -5.67 -9.52 20.44
N VAL A 156 -5.76 -9.23 21.73
CA VAL A 156 -6.83 -8.37 22.28
C VAL A 156 -6.73 -6.95 21.72
N LEU A 157 -5.51 -6.38 21.69
CA LEU A 157 -5.25 -5.06 21.14
C LEU A 157 -5.69 -4.97 19.67
N LEU A 158 -5.30 -5.96 18.85
CA LEU A 158 -5.73 -6.03 17.45
C LEU A 158 -7.25 -6.23 17.32
N ALA A 159 -7.90 -7.02 18.19
CA ALA A 159 -9.36 -7.17 18.21
C ALA A 159 -10.06 -5.85 18.57
N GLY A 160 -9.54 -5.09 19.52
CA GLY A 160 -10.03 -3.74 19.86
C GLY A 160 -9.94 -2.80 18.67
N ILE A 161 -8.78 -2.77 17.99
CA ILE A 161 -8.58 -1.99 16.76
C ILE A 161 -9.57 -2.42 15.67
N GLU A 162 -9.82 -3.71 15.46
CA GLU A 162 -10.79 -4.19 14.46
C GLU A 162 -12.25 -3.86 14.80
N THR A 163 -12.60 -3.88 16.08
CA THR A 163 -13.96 -3.58 16.55
C THR A 163 -14.20 -2.08 16.75
N GLY A 164 -13.15 -1.27 16.72
CA GLY A 164 -13.21 0.16 16.99
C GLY A 164 -13.39 0.48 18.49
N VAL A 165 -13.14 -0.49 19.37
CA VAL A 165 -13.16 -0.30 20.82
C VAL A 165 -11.81 0.30 21.26
N PRO A 166 -11.79 1.45 21.93
CA PRO A 166 -10.56 2.04 22.48
C PRO A 166 -9.91 1.10 23.50
N ILE A 167 -8.60 0.84 23.33
CA ILE A 167 -7.80 0.00 24.23
C ILE A 167 -6.67 0.83 24.82
N THR A 168 -6.65 0.93 26.14
CA THR A 168 -5.54 1.50 26.91
C THR A 168 -4.70 0.36 27.48
N LEU A 169 -3.41 0.36 27.18
CA LEU A 169 -2.46 -0.63 27.67
C LEU A 169 -2.07 -0.26 29.10
N LEU A 170 -2.20 -1.22 30.01
CA LEU A 170 -1.94 -1.09 31.44
C LEU A 170 -0.73 -1.97 31.80
N PRO A 171 0.48 -1.41 31.92
CA PRO A 171 1.64 -2.21 32.29
C PRO A 171 1.46 -2.85 33.67
N VAL A 172 1.67 -4.16 33.76
CA VAL A 172 1.42 -4.91 35.02
C VAL A 172 2.31 -4.44 36.17
N ASP A 173 3.56 -4.10 35.87
CA ASP A 173 4.54 -3.72 36.88
C ASP A 173 4.44 -2.24 37.28
N GLU A 174 3.71 -1.41 36.51
CA GLU A 174 3.45 0.01 36.82
C GLU A 174 2.12 0.48 36.17
N PRO A 175 0.96 0.17 36.77
CA PRO A 175 -0.34 0.51 36.19
C PRO A 175 -0.59 2.01 35.99
N SER A 176 0.07 2.88 36.75
CA SER A 176 0.01 4.34 36.60
C SER A 176 0.59 4.82 35.26
N ALA A 177 1.47 4.03 34.62
CA ALA A 177 2.08 4.34 33.34
C ALA A 177 1.22 3.88 32.13
N ALA A 178 -0.10 3.94 32.25
CA ALA A 178 -1.02 3.52 31.20
C ALA A 178 -0.91 4.40 29.95
N TYR A 179 -1.02 3.79 28.76
CA TYR A 179 -0.96 4.52 27.49
C TYR A 179 -1.81 3.87 26.40
N ARG A 180 -2.24 4.64 25.40
CA ARG A 180 -2.85 4.09 24.18
C ARG A 180 -1.82 4.08 23.07
N LEU A 181 -1.83 3.01 22.27
CA LEU A 181 -0.92 2.90 21.12
C LEU A 181 -1.14 4.03 20.10
N ARG A 182 -2.39 4.48 19.92
CA ARG A 182 -2.74 5.59 19.01
C ARG A 182 -2.09 6.90 19.43
N ASP A 183 -1.96 7.16 20.73
CA ASP A 183 -1.44 8.42 21.26
C ASP A 183 0.08 8.54 21.06
N LEU A 184 0.76 7.42 20.77
CA LEU A 184 2.18 7.39 20.42
C LEU A 184 2.44 7.72 18.95
N ILE A 185 1.40 7.78 18.11
CA ILE A 185 1.55 7.94 16.66
C ILE A 185 1.12 9.36 16.28
N ASP A 186 2.08 10.14 15.80
CA ASP A 186 1.77 11.41 15.15
C ASP A 186 1.61 11.22 13.64
N ALA A 187 0.35 11.23 13.17
CA ALA A 187 0.00 11.07 11.77
C ALA A 187 -0.14 12.41 11.01
N HIS A 188 0.17 13.54 11.66
CA HIS A 188 0.05 14.87 11.07
C HIS A 188 0.94 15.02 9.81
N ASP A 189 0.48 15.78 8.82
CA ASP A 189 1.19 16.08 7.56
C ASP A 189 1.59 14.88 6.66
N THR A 190 1.19 13.66 6.99
CA THR A 190 1.58 12.45 6.23
C THR A 190 0.88 12.35 4.87
N LEU A 191 -0.31 12.95 4.68
CA LEU A 191 -1.04 12.86 3.41
C LEU A 191 -0.22 13.41 2.23
N ARG A 192 0.52 14.51 2.42
CA ARG A 192 1.36 15.08 1.35
C ARG A 192 2.45 14.11 0.93
N ASN A 193 3.07 13.39 1.87
CA ASN A 193 4.07 12.35 1.57
C ASN A 193 3.48 11.24 0.70
N TRP A 194 2.28 10.78 1.02
CA TRP A 194 1.58 9.76 0.22
C TRP A 194 1.21 10.26 -1.18
N LEU A 195 0.66 11.46 -1.29
CA LEU A 195 0.32 12.07 -2.59
C LEU A 195 1.58 12.25 -3.47
N LEU A 196 2.66 12.72 -2.86
CA LEU A 196 3.95 12.94 -3.51
C LEU A 196 4.58 11.62 -3.96
N ARG A 197 4.68 10.63 -3.06
CA ARG A 197 5.25 9.31 -3.37
C ARG A 197 4.47 8.58 -4.46
N HIS A 198 3.15 8.70 -4.47
CA HIS A 198 2.29 8.12 -5.50
C HIS A 198 2.08 9.03 -6.72
N ARG A 199 2.66 10.24 -6.73
CA ARG A 199 2.66 11.18 -7.87
C ARG A 199 1.26 11.59 -8.29
N PHE A 200 0.39 11.80 -7.30
CA PHE A 200 -0.93 12.39 -7.43
C PHE A 200 -0.81 13.92 -7.42
N TRP A 201 -0.21 14.45 -8.49
CA TRP A 201 0.16 15.85 -8.61
C TRP A 201 -1.06 16.79 -8.57
N ASP A 202 -2.16 16.40 -9.20
CA ASP A 202 -3.40 17.21 -9.22
C ASP A 202 -3.99 17.38 -7.82
N GLU A 203 -4.00 16.31 -7.03
CA GLU A 203 -4.45 16.33 -5.65
C GLU A 203 -3.50 17.11 -4.74
N LEU A 204 -2.18 16.98 -4.98
CA LEU A 204 -1.18 17.73 -4.25
C LEU A 204 -1.35 19.24 -4.47
N ALA A 205 -1.75 19.67 -5.68
CA ALA A 205 -2.10 21.06 -5.98
C ALA A 205 -3.27 21.60 -5.15
N ALA A 206 -4.18 20.73 -4.69
CA ALA A 206 -5.32 21.14 -3.86
C ALA A 206 -4.97 21.21 -2.37
N VAL A 207 -4.14 20.28 -1.87
CA VAL A 207 -3.77 20.22 -0.44
C VAL A 207 -2.50 21.00 -0.09
N ASP A 208 -1.77 21.47 -1.10
CA ASP A 208 -0.65 22.41 -0.98
C ASP A 208 -0.82 23.59 -1.95
N PRO A 209 -1.68 24.56 -1.59
CA PRO A 209 -1.91 25.75 -2.41
C PRO A 209 -0.66 26.58 -2.66
N SER A 210 0.32 26.52 -1.75
CA SER A 210 1.55 27.33 -1.83
C SER A 210 2.42 26.94 -3.02
N ASN A 211 2.46 25.65 -3.38
CA ASN A 211 3.21 25.13 -4.53
C ASN A 211 2.30 24.63 -5.68
N ALA A 212 1.01 24.99 -5.68
CA ALA A 212 0.03 24.48 -6.64
C ALA A 212 0.43 24.69 -8.12
N GLY A 213 1.16 25.78 -8.44
CA GLY A 213 1.68 26.03 -9.79
C GLY A 213 2.66 24.94 -10.25
N LEU A 214 3.60 24.53 -9.38
CA LEU A 214 4.53 23.44 -9.65
C LEU A 214 3.79 22.10 -9.79
N TRP A 215 2.86 21.82 -8.89
CA TRP A 215 2.10 20.56 -8.91
C TRP A 215 1.28 20.40 -10.19
N ARG A 216 0.65 21.47 -10.68
CA ARG A 216 -0.05 21.45 -11.99
C ARG A 216 0.90 21.21 -13.17
N LEU A 217 2.11 21.75 -13.13
CA LEU A 217 3.13 21.49 -14.16
C LEU A 217 3.58 20.02 -14.17
N LEU A 218 3.78 19.43 -13.00
CA LEU A 218 4.12 18.00 -12.90
C LEU A 218 2.95 17.11 -13.33
N ALA A 219 1.72 17.49 -13.01
CA ALA A 219 0.53 16.83 -13.53
C ALA A 219 0.46 16.88 -15.06
N ALA A 220 0.74 18.02 -15.68
CA ALA A 220 0.81 18.14 -17.14
C ALA A 220 1.94 17.27 -17.73
N ARG A 221 3.12 17.26 -17.11
CA ARG A 221 4.25 16.39 -17.51
C ARG A 221 3.89 14.91 -17.44
N GLN A 222 3.16 14.46 -16.42
CA GLN A 222 2.70 13.06 -16.31
C GLN A 222 1.74 12.65 -17.44
N ARG A 223 1.03 13.62 -18.02
CA ARG A 223 0.17 13.47 -19.22
C ARG A 223 0.95 13.67 -20.53
N ALA A 224 2.26 13.86 -20.42
CA ALA A 224 3.17 14.24 -21.47
C ALA A 224 2.78 15.54 -22.23
N ASP A 225 2.17 16.48 -21.53
CA ASP A 225 1.80 17.79 -22.05
C ASP A 225 2.89 18.83 -21.73
N ILE A 226 3.52 19.35 -22.79
CA ILE A 226 4.54 20.42 -22.71
C ILE A 226 3.94 21.82 -22.82
N SER A 227 2.70 21.96 -23.28
CA SER A 227 2.10 23.26 -23.61
C SER A 227 1.92 24.13 -22.37
N LEU A 228 1.61 23.53 -21.22
CA LEU A 228 1.53 24.25 -19.95
C LEU A 228 2.90 24.84 -19.56
N ALA A 229 3.99 24.10 -19.75
CA ALA A 229 5.34 24.59 -19.49
C ALA A 229 5.75 25.71 -20.47
N GLU A 230 5.39 25.60 -21.75
CA GLU A 230 5.61 26.65 -22.76
C GLU A 230 4.89 27.97 -22.41
N ALA A 231 3.69 27.88 -21.86
CA ALA A 231 2.84 29.03 -21.56
C ALA A 231 3.09 29.65 -20.17
N THR A 232 3.79 28.93 -19.28
CA THR A 232 3.99 29.37 -17.90
C THR A 232 5.13 30.39 -17.79
N THR A 233 4.89 31.49 -17.08
CA THR A 233 5.93 32.46 -16.72
C THR A 233 6.74 31.98 -15.51
N PRO A 234 8.05 32.30 -15.42
CA PRO A 234 8.87 31.95 -14.26
C PRO A 234 8.27 32.45 -12.93
N PHE A 235 8.43 31.67 -11.86
CA PHE A 235 8.01 32.00 -10.50
C PHE A 235 9.01 31.43 -9.47
N PRO A 236 8.96 31.79 -8.17
CA PRO A 236 9.91 31.30 -7.17
C PRO A 236 10.06 29.77 -7.20
N GLY A 237 11.31 29.28 -7.22
CA GLY A 237 11.61 27.84 -7.36
C GLY A 237 11.59 27.31 -8.80
N LEU A 238 11.04 28.05 -9.78
CA LEU A 238 10.95 27.62 -11.17
C LEU A 238 11.41 28.71 -12.15
N ASN A 239 12.71 28.70 -12.47
CA ASN A 239 13.32 29.63 -13.43
C ASN A 239 13.06 29.23 -14.90
N GLN A 240 13.41 30.15 -15.82
CA GLN A 240 13.22 29.93 -17.26
C GLN A 240 13.94 28.68 -17.79
N GLY A 241 15.12 28.35 -17.25
CA GLY A 241 15.88 27.17 -17.67
C GLY A 241 15.15 25.86 -17.33
N ARG A 242 14.53 25.77 -16.16
CA ARG A 242 13.72 24.61 -15.74
C ARG A 242 12.41 24.52 -16.52
N LEU A 243 11.74 25.65 -16.79
CA LEU A 243 10.58 25.70 -17.67
C LEU A 243 10.91 25.20 -19.08
N THR A 244 12.04 25.68 -19.64
CA THR A 244 12.54 25.23 -20.93
C THR A 244 12.77 23.72 -20.93
N LYS A 245 13.31 23.17 -19.83
CA LYS A 245 13.53 21.73 -19.69
C LYS A 245 12.22 20.93 -19.58
N LEU A 246 11.23 21.41 -18.85
CA LEU A 246 9.90 20.80 -18.77
C LEU A 246 9.14 20.89 -20.10
N ALA A 247 9.44 21.90 -20.92
CA ALA A 247 8.93 22.03 -22.28
C ALA A 247 9.64 21.12 -23.29
N GLU A 248 10.72 20.42 -22.91
CA GLU A 248 11.34 19.43 -23.78
C GLU A 248 10.47 18.18 -23.89
N LEU A 249 10.02 17.89 -25.10
CA LEU A 249 9.11 16.79 -25.39
C LEU A 249 9.62 15.41 -24.93
N TRP A 250 10.84 15.04 -25.31
CA TRP A 250 11.36 13.68 -25.06
C TRP A 250 11.60 13.35 -23.57
N PRO A 251 12.23 14.23 -22.76
CA PRO A 251 12.28 14.04 -21.32
C PRO A 251 10.89 13.93 -20.69
N THR A 252 9.91 14.72 -21.17
CA THR A 252 8.52 14.67 -20.69
C THR A 252 7.82 13.37 -21.07
N VAL A 253 8.01 12.84 -22.28
CA VAL A 253 7.53 11.50 -22.68
C VAL A 253 8.12 10.41 -21.78
N GLN A 254 9.43 10.47 -21.52
CA GLN A 254 10.13 9.50 -20.70
C GLN A 254 9.66 9.54 -19.24
N ALA A 255 9.44 10.74 -18.69
CA ALA A 255 8.86 10.93 -17.38
C ALA A 255 7.45 10.37 -17.27
N ALA A 256 6.57 10.73 -18.22
CA ALA A 256 5.21 10.21 -18.26
C ALA A 256 5.20 8.67 -18.28
N PHE A 257 6.08 8.05 -19.06
CA PHE A 257 6.20 6.59 -19.10
C PHE A 257 6.57 5.98 -17.73
N TYR A 258 7.62 6.46 -17.08
CA TYR A 258 8.07 5.88 -15.80
C TYR A 258 7.14 6.22 -14.63
N GLU A 259 6.57 7.42 -14.58
CA GLU A 259 5.64 7.81 -13.52
C GLU A 259 4.32 7.02 -13.60
N ARG A 260 3.82 6.76 -14.81
CA ARG A 260 2.64 5.91 -15.01
C ARG A 260 2.94 4.45 -14.68
N LEU A 261 4.14 3.97 -15.05
CA LEU A 261 4.60 2.64 -14.64
C LEU A 261 4.70 2.50 -13.11
N ALA A 262 5.19 3.53 -12.42
CA ALA A 262 5.27 3.58 -10.96
C ALA A 262 3.89 3.52 -10.29
N ARG A 263 2.90 4.18 -10.88
CA ARG A 263 1.49 4.14 -10.44
C ARG A 263 0.81 2.81 -10.73
N GLY A 264 1.51 1.89 -11.39
CA GLY A 264 0.94 0.64 -11.86
C GLY A 264 -0.16 0.86 -12.88
N GLU A 265 -0.15 1.98 -13.61
CA GLU A 265 -1.09 2.23 -14.68
C GLU A 265 -0.82 1.29 -15.86
N ALA A 266 -1.82 1.14 -16.71
CA ALA A 266 -1.65 0.59 -18.02
C ALA A 266 -0.63 1.41 -18.83
N ILE A 267 0.49 0.78 -19.17
CA ILE A 267 1.42 1.37 -20.10
C ILE A 267 0.81 1.27 -21.49
N ASP A 268 0.42 2.40 -22.07
CA ASP A 268 0.09 2.50 -23.48
C ASP A 268 1.24 1.95 -24.33
N ASN A 269 0.98 0.95 -25.17
CA ASN A 269 1.99 0.35 -26.04
C ASN A 269 2.65 1.42 -26.91
N SER A 270 1.89 2.43 -27.32
CA SER A 270 2.39 3.53 -28.12
C SER A 270 3.47 4.27 -27.35
N LEU A 271 3.20 4.67 -26.09
CA LEU A 271 4.15 5.34 -25.21
C LEU A 271 5.42 4.51 -24.98
N LEU A 272 5.27 3.20 -24.69
CA LEU A 272 6.39 2.28 -24.56
C LEU A 272 7.20 2.16 -25.85
N ARG A 273 6.53 1.95 -26.99
CA ARG A 273 7.14 1.81 -28.32
C ARG A 273 7.92 3.05 -28.70
N ALA A 274 7.38 4.24 -28.43
CA ALA A 274 8.07 5.48 -28.74
C ALA A 274 9.27 5.74 -27.84
N TRP A 275 9.13 5.56 -26.52
CA TRP A 275 10.26 5.65 -25.60
C TRP A 275 11.37 4.68 -26.02
N PHE A 276 11.00 3.42 -26.28
CA PHE A 276 11.95 2.39 -26.69
C PHE A 276 12.64 2.72 -28.01
N THR A 277 11.87 3.12 -29.03
CA THR A 277 12.38 3.52 -30.35
C THR A 277 13.33 4.72 -30.25
N GLN A 278 12.98 5.73 -29.46
CA GLN A 278 13.83 6.89 -29.20
C GLN A 278 15.12 6.45 -28.51
N ARG A 279 15.03 5.60 -27.48
CA ARG A 279 16.17 5.15 -26.69
C ARG A 279 17.19 4.37 -27.51
N ILE A 280 16.75 3.51 -28.43
CA ILE A 280 17.64 2.76 -29.31
C ILE A 280 18.18 3.59 -30.48
N SER A 281 17.44 4.61 -30.94
CA SER A 281 17.87 5.47 -32.07
C SER A 281 18.75 6.65 -31.67
N LYS A 282 18.67 7.12 -30.42
CA LYS A 282 19.46 8.26 -29.92
C LYS A 282 20.19 7.91 -28.63
N PRO A 283 21.14 6.94 -28.64
CA PRO A 283 21.99 6.69 -27.50
C PRO A 283 22.91 7.89 -27.22
N SER A 284 23.44 7.96 -26.00
CA SER A 284 24.48 8.94 -25.69
C SER A 284 25.75 8.66 -26.52
N ARG A 285 26.56 9.69 -26.81
CA ARG A 285 27.81 9.54 -27.57
C ARG A 285 28.74 8.45 -26.98
N LYS A 286 28.81 8.39 -25.65
CA LYS A 286 29.61 7.38 -24.92
C LYS A 286 29.07 5.97 -25.15
N GLU A 287 27.76 5.77 -25.11
CA GLU A 287 27.15 4.45 -25.37
C GLU A 287 27.25 4.05 -26.83
N ALA A 288 27.05 4.98 -27.77
CA ALA A 288 27.17 4.72 -29.21
C ALA A 288 28.57 4.20 -29.57
N ALA A 289 29.62 4.79 -28.96
CA ALA A 289 31.00 4.37 -29.17
C ALA A 289 31.30 2.93 -28.70
N THR A 290 30.46 2.36 -27.83
CA THR A 290 30.62 0.98 -27.32
C THR A 290 29.92 -0.08 -28.16
N VAL A 291 29.22 0.32 -29.23
CA VAL A 291 28.48 -0.58 -30.13
C VAL A 291 29.18 -0.63 -31.48
N SER A 292 29.33 -1.83 -32.04
CA SER A 292 29.94 -2.00 -33.36
C SER A 292 29.07 -1.38 -34.46
N ALA A 293 29.69 -0.96 -35.57
CA ALA A 293 28.95 -0.39 -36.70
C ALA A 293 27.92 -1.35 -37.32
N SER A 294 28.12 -2.68 -37.20
CA SER A 294 27.14 -3.68 -37.63
C SER A 294 25.94 -3.77 -36.69
N ALA A 295 26.17 -3.78 -35.37
CA ALA A 295 25.11 -3.77 -34.37
C ALA A 295 24.31 -2.46 -34.41
N GLN A 296 24.99 -1.33 -34.58
CA GLN A 296 24.36 -0.02 -34.74
C GLN A 296 23.39 0.00 -35.93
N ARG A 297 23.78 -0.58 -37.08
CA ARG A 297 22.90 -0.73 -38.24
C ARG A 297 21.65 -1.56 -37.95
N VAL A 298 21.77 -2.64 -37.17
CA VAL A 298 20.62 -3.46 -36.76
C VAL A 298 19.68 -2.66 -35.85
N LEU A 299 20.21 -1.89 -34.91
CA LEU A 299 19.43 -1.05 -34.00
C LEU A 299 18.72 0.10 -34.75
N GLU A 300 19.40 0.74 -35.69
CA GLU A 300 18.82 1.78 -36.55
C GLU A 300 17.73 1.21 -37.46
N ASP A 301 17.96 0.02 -38.02
CA ASP A 301 16.96 -0.68 -38.81
C ASP A 301 15.74 -1.01 -37.96
N LEU A 302 15.93 -1.63 -36.79
CA LEU A 302 14.84 -1.90 -35.84
C LEU A 302 14.07 -0.62 -35.48
N ALA A 303 14.78 0.47 -35.15
CA ALA A 303 14.16 1.74 -34.82
C ALA A 303 13.34 2.31 -35.99
N ARG A 304 13.84 2.20 -37.21
CA ARG A 304 13.12 2.60 -38.44
C ARG A 304 11.84 1.79 -38.60
N GLN A 305 11.94 0.46 -38.44
CA GLN A 305 10.80 -0.44 -38.56
C GLN A 305 9.77 -0.24 -37.45
N LEU A 306 10.21 0.03 -36.22
CA LEU A 306 9.32 0.37 -35.10
C LEU A 306 8.78 1.80 -35.18
N SER A 307 9.34 2.67 -35.99
CA SER A 307 8.76 4.00 -36.24
C SER A 307 7.61 3.96 -37.25
N ASP A 308 7.51 2.88 -38.04
CA ASP A 308 6.51 2.70 -39.08
C ASP A 308 5.15 2.25 -38.49
N PRO A 309 4.08 3.07 -38.59
CA PRO A 309 2.76 2.74 -38.04
C PRO A 309 2.10 1.54 -38.75
N ASP A 310 2.43 1.31 -40.02
CA ASP A 310 1.81 0.25 -40.83
C ASP A 310 2.43 -1.12 -40.54
N LYS A 311 3.62 -1.14 -39.93
CA LYS A 311 4.26 -2.37 -39.47
C LYS A 311 3.62 -2.90 -38.19
N ARG A 312 2.97 -4.06 -38.35
CA ARG A 312 2.43 -4.89 -37.25
C ARG A 312 3.52 -5.79 -36.66
N GLY A 313 3.34 -6.21 -35.41
CA GLY A 313 4.19 -7.22 -34.77
C GLY A 313 5.49 -6.70 -34.17
N GLY A 314 5.45 -5.59 -33.40
CA GLY A 314 6.64 -4.98 -32.81
C GLY A 314 7.54 -5.95 -32.01
N ALA A 315 6.96 -6.84 -31.21
CA ALA A 315 7.73 -7.85 -30.48
C ALA A 315 8.47 -8.83 -31.41
N ALA A 316 7.88 -9.22 -32.55
CA ALA A 316 8.54 -10.08 -33.54
C ALA A 316 9.75 -9.38 -34.19
N LEU A 317 9.65 -8.08 -34.45
CA LEU A 317 10.77 -7.26 -34.93
C LEU A 317 11.92 -7.22 -33.91
N ILE A 318 11.60 -7.08 -32.62
CA ILE A 318 12.60 -7.09 -31.54
C ILE A 318 13.24 -8.47 -31.42
N LYS A 319 12.44 -9.56 -31.48
CA LYS A 319 12.94 -10.94 -31.49
C LYS A 319 13.89 -11.20 -32.67
N ASP A 320 13.58 -10.66 -33.86
CA ASP A 320 14.46 -10.77 -35.02
C ASP A 320 15.77 -10.00 -34.84
N ALA A 321 15.69 -8.74 -34.39
CA ALA A 321 16.87 -7.92 -34.09
C ALA A 321 17.76 -8.56 -33.02
N ARG A 322 17.16 -9.18 -31.99
CA ARG A 322 17.88 -9.93 -30.95
C ARG A 322 18.71 -11.06 -31.55
N ARG A 323 18.15 -11.86 -32.47
CA ARG A 323 18.89 -12.93 -33.17
C ARG A 323 20.10 -12.37 -33.93
N ARG A 324 19.90 -11.26 -34.63
CA ARG A 324 20.95 -10.57 -35.43
C ARG A 324 22.03 -9.88 -34.58
N LEU A 325 21.74 -9.57 -33.32
CA LEU A 325 22.67 -8.93 -32.38
C LEU A 325 23.49 -9.93 -31.55
N THR A 326 23.42 -11.24 -31.80
CA THR A 326 24.11 -12.24 -30.97
C THR A 326 25.60 -12.37 -31.34
N PRO A 327 26.55 -12.28 -30.38
CA PRO A 327 26.36 -12.03 -28.94
C PRO A 327 26.01 -10.56 -28.63
N GLY A 328 25.04 -10.37 -27.73
CA GLY A 328 24.45 -9.05 -27.43
C GLY A 328 25.47 -8.00 -26.99
N PRO A 329 25.42 -6.76 -27.51
CA PRO A 329 26.29 -5.68 -27.06
C PRO A 329 26.05 -5.34 -25.58
N ARG A 330 27.12 -4.96 -24.85
CA ARG A 330 27.02 -4.57 -23.43
C ARG A 330 26.38 -3.19 -23.19
N ALA A 331 26.15 -2.40 -24.24
CA ALA A 331 25.56 -1.08 -24.13
C ALA A 331 24.09 -1.15 -23.69
N ARG A 332 23.65 -0.28 -22.76
CA ARG A 332 22.31 -0.37 -22.15
C ARG A 332 21.15 -0.25 -23.14
N HIS A 333 21.28 0.60 -24.15
CA HIS A 333 20.26 0.72 -25.20
C HIS A 333 20.14 -0.55 -26.04
N ALA A 334 21.24 -1.24 -26.32
CA ALA A 334 21.25 -2.51 -27.03
C ALA A 334 20.78 -3.67 -26.13
N ALA A 335 21.06 -3.60 -24.82
CA ALA A 335 20.64 -4.61 -23.84
C ALA A 335 19.12 -4.78 -23.77
N LEU A 336 18.34 -3.71 -23.99
CA LEU A 336 16.87 -3.79 -24.10
C LEU A 336 16.43 -4.77 -25.21
N VAL A 337 17.14 -4.80 -26.34
CA VAL A 337 16.84 -5.73 -27.45
C VAL A 337 17.26 -7.16 -27.11
N GLY A 338 18.31 -7.31 -26.29
CA GLY A 338 18.80 -8.61 -25.82
C GLY A 338 17.96 -9.24 -24.69
N ASP A 339 17.17 -8.45 -23.98
CA ASP A 339 16.43 -8.84 -22.78
C ASP A 339 15.09 -9.51 -23.13
N ALA A 340 14.98 -10.81 -22.83
CA ALA A 340 13.77 -11.59 -23.06
C ALA A 340 12.59 -11.12 -22.20
N GLU A 341 12.83 -10.74 -20.94
CA GLU A 341 11.77 -10.26 -20.04
C GLU A 341 11.20 -8.93 -20.55
N PHE A 342 12.06 -8.07 -21.12
CA PHE A 342 11.62 -6.84 -21.76
C PHE A 342 10.77 -7.11 -23.01
N ILE A 343 11.18 -8.06 -23.86
CA ILE A 343 10.39 -8.44 -25.05
C ILE A 343 9.01 -8.95 -24.64
N ASP A 344 8.93 -9.82 -23.64
CA ASP A 344 7.66 -10.36 -23.14
C ASP A 344 6.80 -9.28 -22.49
N PHE A 345 7.42 -8.34 -21.78
CA PHE A 345 6.75 -7.15 -21.26
C PHE A 345 6.20 -6.25 -22.39
N PHE A 346 6.98 -6.03 -23.44
CA PHE A 346 6.60 -5.24 -24.61
C PHE A 346 5.44 -5.88 -25.37
N GLU A 347 5.51 -7.20 -25.57
CA GLU A 347 4.46 -8.00 -26.22
C GLU A 347 3.16 -7.98 -25.42
N ARG A 348 3.22 -8.20 -24.10
CA ARG A 348 2.03 -8.10 -23.24
C ARG A 348 1.43 -6.70 -23.23
N SER A 349 2.27 -5.66 -23.17
CA SER A 349 1.81 -4.26 -23.20
C SER A 349 1.14 -3.88 -24.53
N ALA A 350 1.28 -4.68 -25.59
CA ALA A 350 0.61 -4.46 -26.87
C ALA A 350 -0.84 -4.96 -26.90
N SER A 351 -1.27 -5.76 -25.93
CA SER A 351 -2.65 -6.21 -25.86
C SER A 351 -3.52 -5.16 -25.17
N HIS A 352 -4.73 -4.96 -25.70
CA HIS A 352 -5.69 -4.08 -25.04
C HIS A 352 -6.07 -4.57 -23.65
N GLU A 353 -6.16 -5.90 -23.47
CA GLU A 353 -6.42 -6.52 -22.17
C GLU A 353 -5.37 -6.12 -21.13
N ALA A 354 -4.09 -6.02 -21.48
CA ALA A 354 -3.05 -5.57 -20.55
C ALA A 354 -3.25 -4.11 -20.09
N HIS A 355 -3.92 -3.28 -20.90
CA HIS A 355 -4.30 -1.93 -20.48
C HIS A 355 -5.50 -1.90 -19.53
N LEU A 356 -6.31 -2.95 -19.53
CA LEU A 356 -7.58 -2.97 -18.81
C LEU A 356 -7.55 -3.84 -17.55
N VAL A 357 -6.65 -4.82 -17.45
CA VAL A 357 -6.55 -5.71 -16.29
C VAL A 357 -5.66 -5.06 -15.21
N PRO A 358 -6.02 -5.13 -13.91
CA PRO A 358 -5.14 -4.70 -12.82
C PRO A 358 -3.79 -5.42 -12.91
N PRO A 359 -2.66 -4.78 -12.61
CA PRO A 359 -1.40 -5.46 -12.69
C PRO A 359 -1.32 -6.42 -11.49
N GLY A 360 -1.00 -7.68 -11.76
CA GLY A 360 -0.41 -8.50 -10.70
C GLY A 360 0.92 -7.88 -10.27
N ALA A 361 1.36 -8.16 -9.06
CA ALA A 361 2.72 -7.83 -8.64
C ALA A 361 3.71 -8.60 -9.53
N HIS A 362 4.35 -7.89 -10.48
CA HIS A 362 5.34 -8.48 -11.38
C HIS A 362 6.62 -7.66 -11.33
N ARG A 363 7.73 -8.38 -11.26
CA ARG A 363 9.06 -7.77 -11.38
C ARG A 363 9.19 -7.11 -12.76
N LEU A 364 9.75 -5.90 -12.78
CA LEU A 364 10.06 -5.21 -14.02
C LEU A 364 11.37 -5.76 -14.62
N PRO A 365 11.48 -5.80 -15.97
CA PRO A 365 12.70 -6.27 -16.64
C PRO A 365 13.94 -5.49 -16.19
N GLY A 366 15.06 -6.20 -15.96
CA GLY A 366 16.30 -5.59 -15.48
C GLY A 366 16.85 -4.48 -16.40
N SER A 367 16.74 -4.67 -17.72
CA SER A 367 17.17 -3.64 -18.69
C SER A 367 16.30 -2.38 -18.63
N LEU A 368 15.00 -2.51 -18.33
CA LEU A 368 14.08 -1.39 -18.16
C LEU A 368 14.44 -0.57 -16.91
N LEU A 369 14.71 -1.26 -15.80
CA LEU A 369 15.12 -0.64 -14.53
C LEU A 369 16.45 0.12 -14.67
N ALA A 370 17.45 -0.46 -15.34
CA ALA A 370 18.73 0.20 -15.57
C ALA A 370 18.61 1.51 -16.39
N ASN A 371 17.62 1.58 -17.29
CA ASN A 371 17.32 2.80 -18.04
C ASN A 371 16.56 3.83 -17.19
N ALA A 372 15.69 3.38 -16.28
CA ALA A 372 15.02 4.25 -15.32
C ALA A 372 16.05 4.93 -14.40
N ASP A 373 16.99 4.16 -13.83
CA ASP A 373 18.02 4.67 -12.91
C ASP A 373 18.94 5.70 -13.58
N GLN A 374 19.19 5.55 -14.89
CA GLN A 374 19.97 6.53 -15.64
C GLN A 374 19.20 7.83 -15.85
N TRP A 375 17.90 7.73 -16.10
CA TRP A 375 17.04 8.87 -16.31
C TRP A 375 16.81 9.66 -15.01
N GLU A 376 16.53 8.97 -13.89
CA GLU A 376 16.30 9.61 -12.59
C GLU A 376 17.45 10.53 -12.17
N LYS A 377 18.70 10.17 -12.49
CA LYS A 377 19.89 11.01 -12.23
C LYS A 377 19.87 12.38 -12.91
N GLY A 378 19.16 12.50 -14.02
CA GLY A 378 19.02 13.75 -14.78
C GLY A 378 17.64 14.39 -14.65
N ASP A 379 16.75 13.82 -13.83
CA ASP A 379 15.41 14.35 -13.65
C ASP A 379 15.39 15.57 -12.73
N LEU A 380 14.49 16.51 -13.00
CA LEU A 380 14.38 17.75 -12.24
C LEU A 380 13.52 17.60 -10.97
N VAL A 381 12.64 16.59 -10.92
CA VAL A 381 11.64 16.46 -9.85
C VAL A 381 12.27 16.39 -8.46
N PRO A 382 13.33 15.58 -8.20
CA PRO A 382 13.91 15.52 -6.86
C PRO A 382 14.34 16.91 -6.35
N GLY A 383 15.01 17.70 -7.18
CA GLY A 383 15.43 19.06 -6.82
C GLY A 383 14.30 20.09 -6.76
N LEU A 384 13.17 19.87 -7.44
CA LEU A 384 11.98 20.71 -7.33
C LEU A 384 11.20 20.42 -6.03
N VAL A 385 11.14 19.14 -5.65
CA VAL A 385 10.48 18.67 -4.43
C VAL A 385 11.26 19.10 -3.19
N ASP A 386 12.59 18.94 -3.20
CA ASP A 386 13.47 19.38 -2.13
C ASP A 386 13.33 20.88 -1.83
N GLN A 387 13.18 21.70 -2.87
CA GLN A 387 12.95 23.15 -2.71
C GLN A 387 11.61 23.50 -2.05
N CYS A 388 10.63 22.60 -2.08
CA CYS A 388 9.38 22.75 -1.36
C CYS A 388 9.50 22.30 0.10
N GLY A 389 10.69 21.92 0.57
CA GLY A 389 10.92 21.33 1.90
C GLY A 389 10.34 19.92 2.04
N MET A 390 10.19 19.21 0.92
CA MET A 390 9.57 17.89 0.88
C MET A 390 10.58 16.79 0.53
N THR A 391 10.30 15.57 0.99
CA THR A 391 11.09 14.39 0.65
C THR A 391 10.80 13.92 -0.77
N ALA A 392 11.81 13.75 -1.59
CA ALA A 392 11.68 13.07 -2.89
C ALA A 392 11.85 11.55 -2.73
N TRP A 393 11.19 10.77 -3.59
CA TRP A 393 11.32 9.31 -3.66
C TRP A 393 11.72 8.84 -5.07
N PRO A 394 12.46 7.72 -5.17
CA PRO A 394 12.71 7.06 -6.45
C PRO A 394 11.39 6.76 -7.17
N VAL A 395 11.39 6.86 -8.50
CA VAL A 395 10.17 6.73 -9.31
C VAL A 395 9.60 5.34 -9.23
N LEU A 396 10.43 4.33 -9.42
CA LEU A 396 10.02 2.94 -9.38
C LEU A 396 10.31 2.26 -8.03
N GLY A 397 10.45 3.05 -6.95
CA GLY A 397 10.85 2.56 -5.63
C GLY A 397 12.29 2.06 -5.57
N THR A 398 12.67 1.46 -4.45
CA THR A 398 14.01 0.86 -4.23
C THR A 398 14.01 -0.66 -4.34
N GLY A 399 12.84 -1.29 -4.19
CA GLY A 399 12.67 -2.70 -3.93
C GLY A 399 13.04 -3.11 -2.51
N ASP A 400 13.36 -2.16 -1.61
CA ASP A 400 13.80 -2.46 -0.26
C ASP A 400 12.62 -2.70 0.67
N VAL A 401 12.77 -3.65 1.59
CA VAL A 401 11.79 -3.92 2.65
C VAL A 401 12.43 -3.70 4.03
N LEU A 402 11.80 -2.91 4.89
CA LEU A 402 12.25 -2.69 6.27
C LEU A 402 11.64 -3.74 7.18
N VAL A 403 12.46 -4.46 7.93
CA VAL A 403 12.01 -5.41 8.95
C VAL A 403 12.33 -4.86 10.33
N LEU A 404 11.31 -4.71 11.18
CA LEU A 404 11.45 -4.36 12.58
C LEU A 404 11.10 -5.58 13.45
N MET A 405 12.02 -5.96 14.34
CA MET A 405 11.84 -7.12 15.22
C MET A 405 12.57 -6.89 16.54
N CYS A 406 11.93 -7.20 17.67
CA CYS A 406 12.60 -7.16 18.98
C CYS A 406 13.43 -8.43 19.23
N VAL A 407 14.46 -8.32 20.07
CA VAL A 407 15.28 -9.47 20.51
C VAL A 407 14.93 -9.80 21.96
N GLY A 408 14.53 -11.05 22.20
CA GLY A 408 14.23 -11.54 23.55
C GLY A 408 15.47 -12.08 24.28
N MET A 409 15.28 -12.63 25.48
CA MET A 409 16.32 -13.34 26.23
C MET A 409 16.51 -14.78 25.72
N VAL A 410 17.74 -15.29 25.80
CA VAL A 410 18.03 -16.71 25.54
C VAL A 410 17.35 -17.55 26.62
N THR A 411 16.73 -18.66 26.23
CA THR A 411 16.14 -19.60 27.19
C THR A 411 17.23 -20.48 27.78
N ARG A 412 17.10 -20.85 29.07
CA ARG A 412 18.10 -21.71 29.75
C ARG A 412 18.28 -23.07 29.07
N ASP A 413 17.22 -23.55 28.41
CA ASP A 413 17.20 -24.85 27.73
C ASP A 413 17.72 -24.78 26.27
N ASP A 414 18.03 -23.58 25.76
CA ASP A 414 18.66 -23.37 24.45
C ASP A 414 19.89 -22.45 24.55
N PRO A 415 20.96 -22.88 25.24
CA PRO A 415 22.15 -22.05 25.45
C PRO A 415 22.89 -21.70 24.15
N ASN A 416 22.64 -22.44 23.06
CA ASN A 416 23.22 -22.19 21.74
C ASN A 416 22.32 -21.35 20.83
N ASP A 417 21.18 -20.90 21.33
CA ASP A 417 20.23 -20.05 20.62
C ASP A 417 19.78 -20.60 19.26
N LYS A 418 19.61 -21.92 19.17
CA LYS A 418 19.17 -22.61 17.94
C LYS A 418 17.80 -22.12 17.50
N GLU A 419 16.89 -21.91 18.45
CA GLU A 419 15.53 -21.43 18.18
C GLU A 419 15.54 -19.98 17.70
N GLY A 420 16.37 -19.11 18.30
CA GLY A 420 16.52 -17.73 17.84
C GLY A 420 17.12 -17.64 16.44
N HIS A 421 18.12 -18.47 16.15
CA HIS A 421 18.68 -18.58 14.79
C HIS A 421 17.64 -19.06 13.77
N ALA A 422 16.80 -20.03 14.13
CA ALA A 422 15.70 -20.48 13.28
C ALA A 422 14.66 -19.37 13.06
N ALA A 423 14.34 -18.60 14.10
CA ALA A 423 13.43 -17.46 14.02
C ALA A 423 13.88 -16.40 13.02
N VAL A 424 15.14 -15.96 13.13
CA VAL A 424 15.71 -14.95 12.23
C VAL A 424 15.69 -15.44 10.77
N ARG A 425 15.96 -16.73 10.52
CA ARG A 425 15.85 -17.31 9.18
C ARG A 425 14.42 -17.25 8.64
N GLN A 426 13.42 -17.62 9.43
CA GLN A 426 12.01 -17.53 9.02
C GLN A 426 11.59 -16.10 8.69
N VAL A 427 12.06 -15.11 9.46
CA VAL A 427 11.81 -13.69 9.19
C VAL A 427 12.48 -13.24 7.88
N ILE A 428 13.73 -13.64 7.64
CA ILE A 428 14.45 -13.32 6.40
C ILE A 428 13.78 -13.98 5.19
N ASP A 429 13.33 -15.23 5.32
CA ASP A 429 12.62 -15.95 4.26
C ASP A 429 11.29 -15.26 3.91
N TRP A 430 10.54 -14.85 4.92
CA TRP A 430 9.32 -14.06 4.74
C TRP A 430 9.61 -12.73 4.04
N ALA A 431 10.59 -11.96 4.53
CA ALA A 431 11.00 -10.70 3.92
C ALA A 431 11.50 -10.89 2.48
N SER A 432 12.19 -11.99 2.18
CA SER A 432 12.66 -12.33 0.83
C SER A 432 11.49 -12.58 -0.13
N ARG A 433 10.43 -13.29 0.31
CA ARG A 433 9.20 -13.47 -0.48
C ARG A 433 8.52 -12.14 -0.77
N ARG A 434 8.41 -11.26 0.24
CA ARG A 434 7.81 -9.93 0.10
C ARG A 434 8.58 -9.07 -0.90
N ARG A 435 9.90 -8.96 -0.70
CA ARG A 435 10.82 -8.30 -1.63
C ARG A 435 10.73 -8.87 -3.05
N GLY A 436 10.55 -10.19 -3.18
CA GLY A 436 10.41 -10.88 -4.46
C GLY A 436 9.19 -10.44 -5.29
N ALA A 437 8.14 -9.97 -4.62
CA ALA A 437 6.91 -9.46 -5.24
C ALA A 437 6.98 -7.98 -5.65
N LEU A 438 8.04 -7.25 -5.27
CA LEU A 438 8.19 -5.85 -5.63
C LEU A 438 8.67 -5.68 -7.08
N ALA A 439 8.42 -4.50 -7.65
CA ALA A 439 8.80 -4.16 -9.02
C ALA A 439 10.32 -4.26 -9.25
N ARG A 440 11.12 -4.00 -8.20
CA ARG A 440 12.59 -4.01 -8.21
C ARG A 440 13.17 -5.07 -7.28
N PRO A 441 14.34 -5.64 -7.62
CA PRO A 441 15.13 -6.42 -6.69
C PRO A 441 15.90 -5.50 -5.73
N GLY A 442 15.35 -5.21 -4.55
CA GLY A 442 16.06 -4.44 -3.52
C GLY A 442 16.73 -5.30 -2.45
N ARG A 443 16.86 -4.74 -1.25
CA ARG A 443 17.49 -5.33 -0.07
C ARG A 443 16.50 -5.53 1.07
N ILE A 444 16.78 -6.50 1.92
CA ILE A 444 16.14 -6.60 3.24
C ILE A 444 16.89 -5.67 4.19
N ARG A 445 16.19 -4.69 4.76
CA ARG A 445 16.72 -3.77 5.80
C ARG A 445 16.29 -4.31 7.17
N LEU A 446 17.09 -5.18 7.76
CA LEU A 446 16.75 -5.78 9.07
C LEU A 446 17.20 -4.86 10.21
N ARG A 447 16.29 -4.48 11.10
CA ARG A 447 16.59 -3.73 12.32
C ARG A 447 16.12 -4.53 13.53
N LEU A 448 17.10 -5.02 14.28
CA LEU A 448 16.87 -5.77 15.52
C LEU A 448 16.90 -4.82 16.70
N LEU A 449 15.79 -4.69 17.40
CA LEU A 449 15.68 -3.85 18.59
C LEU A 449 16.11 -4.67 19.81
N ALA A 450 17.07 -4.16 20.56
CA ALA A 450 17.62 -4.82 21.72
C ALA A 450 17.58 -3.93 22.96
N SER A 451 17.39 -4.55 24.13
CA SER A 451 17.67 -3.94 25.43
C SER A 451 19.13 -4.18 25.80
N ASP A 452 19.60 -3.55 26.87
CA ASP A 452 20.96 -3.76 27.40
C ASP A 452 21.31 -5.25 27.53
N GLU A 453 20.37 -6.07 28.03
CA GLU A 453 20.60 -7.50 28.26
C GLU A 453 20.59 -8.35 26.98
N THR A 454 20.08 -7.82 25.87
CA THR A 454 19.93 -8.56 24.60
C THR A 454 20.82 -8.05 23.48
N MET A 455 21.64 -7.01 23.72
CA MET A 455 22.54 -6.42 22.73
C MET A 455 23.50 -7.44 22.10
N GLU A 456 24.14 -8.28 22.91
CA GLU A 456 25.10 -9.28 22.40
C GLU A 456 24.41 -10.34 21.53
N ARG A 457 23.24 -10.83 21.97
CA ARG A 457 22.42 -11.76 21.21
C ARG A 457 21.99 -11.17 19.88
N ALA A 458 21.53 -9.91 19.87
CA ALA A 458 21.13 -9.20 18.66
C ALA A 458 22.31 -9.05 17.67
N ARG A 459 23.52 -8.75 18.16
CA ARG A 459 24.73 -8.66 17.32
C ARG A 459 25.09 -10.03 16.72
N SER A 460 24.94 -11.11 17.49
CA SER A 460 25.12 -12.48 16.98
C SER A 460 24.15 -12.78 15.83
N TRP A 461 22.87 -12.43 15.99
CA TRP A 461 21.85 -12.61 14.95
C TRP A 461 22.14 -11.81 13.68
N VAL A 462 22.60 -10.56 13.81
CA VAL A 462 23.02 -9.75 12.65
C VAL A 462 24.18 -10.42 11.92
N THR A 463 25.18 -10.92 12.65
CA THR A 463 26.33 -11.64 12.06
C THR A 463 25.87 -12.88 11.30
N LEU A 464 24.98 -13.69 11.89
CA LEU A 464 24.41 -14.87 11.25
C LEU A 464 23.59 -14.51 10.00
N ALA A 465 22.75 -13.48 10.09
CA ALA A 465 21.94 -13.04 8.96
C ALA A 465 22.82 -12.60 7.78
N ARG A 466 23.88 -11.83 8.06
CA ARG A 466 24.85 -11.38 7.05
C ARG A 466 25.66 -12.51 6.44
N SER A 467 26.00 -13.55 7.21
CA SER A 467 26.79 -14.69 6.71
C SER A 467 25.98 -15.67 5.86
N THR A 468 24.65 -15.70 6.03
CA THR A 468 23.76 -16.61 5.30
C THR A 468 23.04 -15.95 4.12
N ALA A 469 22.91 -14.63 4.10
CA ALA A 469 22.28 -13.90 3.01
C ALA A 469 23.20 -13.76 1.77
N PRO A 470 22.65 -13.82 0.54
CA PRO A 470 23.40 -13.49 -0.67
C PRO A 470 24.04 -12.09 -0.59
N ALA A 471 25.24 -11.94 -1.16
CA ALA A 471 25.97 -10.68 -1.15
C ALA A 471 25.11 -9.51 -1.66
N GLY A 472 25.07 -8.41 -0.90
CA GLY A 472 24.32 -7.20 -1.25
C GLY A 472 22.79 -7.29 -1.10
N SER A 473 22.24 -8.43 -0.64
CA SER A 473 20.79 -8.62 -0.48
C SER A 473 20.23 -8.24 0.89
N LEU A 474 21.10 -8.06 1.89
CA LEU A 474 20.74 -7.77 3.27
C LEU A 474 21.58 -6.60 3.80
N ASP A 475 20.92 -5.68 4.48
CA ASP A 475 21.52 -4.68 5.36
C ASP A 475 20.88 -4.81 6.74
N ALA A 476 21.60 -5.45 7.66
CA ALA A 476 21.13 -5.76 9.01
C ALA A 476 21.88 -4.93 10.06
N ALA A 477 21.16 -4.36 11.02
CA ALA A 477 21.74 -3.59 12.13
C ALA A 477 20.98 -3.85 13.44
N VAL A 478 21.67 -3.66 14.57
CA VAL A 478 21.08 -3.65 15.91
C VAL A 478 20.80 -2.20 16.30
N LEU A 479 19.61 -1.95 16.84
CA LEU A 479 19.21 -0.66 17.41
C LEU A 479 19.00 -0.83 18.91
N GLY A 480 19.50 0.13 19.69
CA GLY A 480 19.47 0.09 21.15
C GLY A 480 20.82 0.44 21.78
N PRO A 481 20.94 0.30 23.10
CA PRO A 481 19.96 -0.33 23.99
C PRO A 481 18.69 0.52 24.16
N PHE A 482 17.52 -0.14 24.15
CA PHE A 482 16.25 0.47 24.52
C PHE A 482 15.88 0.09 25.96
N SER A 483 15.22 1.01 26.66
CA SER A 483 14.71 0.76 28.00
C SER A 483 13.70 -0.41 28.03
N THR A 484 13.63 -1.07 29.19
CA THR A 484 12.59 -2.09 29.47
C THR A 484 11.63 -1.66 30.57
N GLU A 485 11.73 -0.40 31.03
CA GLU A 485 10.85 0.16 32.05
C GLU A 485 9.42 0.33 31.50
N PRO A 486 8.38 0.04 32.30
CA PRO A 486 6.98 0.03 31.86
C PRO A 486 6.48 1.32 31.18
N GLY A 487 6.94 2.49 31.63
CA GLY A 487 6.51 3.81 31.13
C GLY A 487 7.24 4.32 29.88
N ASP A 488 8.25 3.61 29.38
CA ASP A 488 9.16 4.17 28.36
C ASP A 488 8.70 3.95 26.91
N ALA A 489 7.48 3.47 26.67
CA ALA A 489 6.99 3.19 25.31
C ALA A 489 7.11 4.40 24.36
N ALA A 490 6.80 5.60 24.86
CA ALA A 490 6.90 6.85 24.10
C ALA A 490 8.37 7.21 23.79
N ALA A 491 9.27 7.06 24.77
CA ALA A 491 10.70 7.31 24.58
C ALA A 491 11.33 6.31 23.58
N ILE A 492 10.94 5.04 23.66
CA ILE A 492 11.36 3.99 22.72
C ILE A 492 10.88 4.32 21.30
N ASN A 493 9.62 4.73 21.15
CA ASN A 493 9.07 5.17 19.86
C ASN A 493 9.88 6.32 19.27
N ALA A 494 10.11 7.39 20.04
CA ALA A 494 10.87 8.55 19.60
C ALA A 494 12.32 8.21 19.23
N ALA A 495 13.00 7.41 20.07
CA ALA A 495 14.37 6.96 19.80
C ALA A 495 14.45 6.09 18.54
N LEU A 496 13.51 5.17 18.33
CA LEU A 496 13.48 4.36 17.11
C LEU A 496 13.25 5.22 15.87
N LEU A 497 12.30 6.16 15.89
CA LEU A 497 12.06 7.06 14.76
C LEU A 497 13.30 7.90 14.42
N ALA A 498 14.02 8.39 15.43
CA ALA A 498 15.28 9.09 15.23
C ALA A 498 16.35 8.19 14.59
N GLU A 499 16.48 6.94 15.03
CA GLU A 499 17.39 5.96 14.41
C GLU A 499 17.05 5.68 12.94
N LEU A 500 15.76 5.53 12.62
CA LEU A 500 15.31 5.28 11.25
C LEU A 500 15.54 6.50 10.34
N ALA A 501 15.49 7.72 10.90
CA ALA A 501 15.66 8.98 10.18
C ALA A 501 17.12 9.43 9.96
N LYS A 502 18.12 8.74 10.53
CA LYS A 502 19.54 9.17 10.47
C LYS A 502 20.10 9.43 9.07
N ALA A 503 19.61 8.70 8.07
CA ALA A 503 20.07 8.85 6.69
C ALA A 503 19.04 9.64 5.88
N GLU A 504 19.50 10.74 5.29
CA GLU A 504 18.66 11.60 4.46
C GLU A 504 18.29 10.94 3.12
N PRO A 505 17.02 10.99 2.70
CA PRO A 505 16.59 10.50 1.39
C PRO A 505 17.16 11.36 0.28
N THR A 506 17.65 10.72 -0.77
CA THR A 506 18.16 11.42 -1.96
C THR A 506 17.12 11.53 -3.08
N GLY A 507 15.99 10.83 -2.95
CA GLY A 507 15.00 10.67 -4.02
C GLY A 507 15.48 9.84 -5.21
N LEU A 508 16.64 9.18 -5.09
CA LEU A 508 17.26 8.39 -6.16
C LEU A 508 17.49 6.94 -5.72
N TYR A 509 17.41 6.02 -6.68
CA TYR A 509 17.78 4.63 -6.44
C TYR A 509 19.23 4.51 -5.94
N GLY A 510 19.43 3.67 -4.92
CA GLY A 510 20.74 3.46 -4.28
C GLY A 510 20.97 4.29 -3.02
N SER A 511 20.01 5.13 -2.63
CA SER A 511 19.95 5.78 -1.32
C SER A 511 20.12 4.78 -0.17
N THR A 512 20.80 5.20 0.90
CA THR A 512 20.88 4.45 2.17
C THR A 512 19.77 4.81 3.14
N SER A 513 18.93 5.79 2.80
CA SER A 513 17.82 6.21 3.65
C SER A 513 16.77 5.13 3.81
N LEU A 514 16.28 4.96 5.03
CA LEU A 514 15.15 4.10 5.32
C LEU A 514 13.80 4.75 4.98
N ARG A 515 13.79 6.02 4.54
CA ARG A 515 12.60 6.68 3.97
C ARG A 515 12.23 6.12 2.60
N ASP A 516 13.20 5.55 1.88
CA ASP A 516 13.04 5.08 0.50
C ASP A 516 12.57 3.61 0.39
N VAL A 517 12.30 2.93 1.51
CA VAL A 517 11.80 1.56 1.52
C VAL A 517 10.40 1.47 0.92
N ASP A 518 10.09 0.35 0.26
CA ASP A 518 8.80 0.12 -0.42
C ASP A 518 7.78 -0.62 0.45
N GLU A 519 8.21 -1.26 1.54
CA GLU A 519 7.32 -1.96 2.46
C GLU A 519 7.95 -2.02 3.86
N VAL A 520 7.14 -1.82 4.91
CA VAL A 520 7.52 -2.05 6.31
C VAL A 520 6.91 -3.38 6.77
N LEU A 521 7.75 -4.23 7.35
CA LEU A 521 7.42 -5.54 7.88
C LEU A 521 7.65 -5.52 9.40
N LEU A 522 6.57 -5.58 10.17
CA LEU A 522 6.58 -5.60 11.62
C LEU A 522 6.44 -7.05 12.12
N VAL A 523 7.40 -7.49 12.95
CA VAL A 523 7.36 -8.81 13.57
C VAL A 523 6.97 -8.69 15.05
N ILE A 524 5.77 -9.17 15.39
CA ILE A 524 5.31 -9.29 16.78
C ILE A 524 5.91 -10.57 17.35
N ASN A 525 6.74 -10.44 18.39
CA ASN A 525 7.40 -11.57 19.04
C ASN A 525 7.43 -11.41 20.57
N SER A 526 7.93 -12.42 21.28
CA SER A 526 7.96 -12.48 22.75
C SER A 526 9.02 -11.57 23.42
N GLY A 527 9.27 -10.38 22.85
CA GLY A 527 10.11 -9.36 23.48
C GLY A 527 9.46 -8.76 24.73
N LYS A 528 10.15 -7.83 25.40
CA LYS A 528 9.55 -7.03 26.48
C LYS A 528 8.36 -6.24 25.92
N PRO A 529 7.15 -6.33 26.52
CA PRO A 529 5.94 -5.70 25.98
C PRO A 529 6.09 -4.21 25.65
N VAL A 530 6.74 -3.44 26.54
CA VAL A 530 6.95 -2.00 26.34
C VAL A 530 7.77 -1.71 25.08
N THR A 531 8.85 -2.46 24.85
CA THR A 531 9.70 -2.33 23.66
C THR A 531 8.96 -2.75 22.40
N VAL A 532 8.18 -3.85 22.45
CA VAL A 532 7.39 -4.29 21.29
C VAL A 532 6.30 -3.27 20.95
N ASN A 533 5.62 -2.70 21.94
CA ASN A 533 4.57 -1.71 21.71
C ASN A 533 5.15 -0.38 21.18
N GLY A 534 6.30 0.07 21.71
CA GLY A 534 7.03 1.22 21.17
C GLY A 534 7.49 0.99 19.72
N MET A 535 7.95 -0.23 19.40
CA MET A 535 8.28 -0.64 18.03
C MET A 535 7.05 -0.66 17.12
N VAL A 536 5.90 -1.13 17.59
CA VAL A 536 4.64 -1.14 16.84
C VAL A 536 4.24 0.28 16.47
N ALA A 537 4.24 1.21 17.44
CA ALA A 537 3.95 2.63 17.21
C ALA A 537 4.89 3.23 16.17
N ALA A 538 6.21 3.03 16.36
CA ALA A 538 7.23 3.55 15.45
C ALA A 538 7.12 2.95 14.05
N GLY A 539 6.81 1.65 13.93
CA GLY A 539 6.63 0.98 12.64
C GLY A 539 5.43 1.51 11.87
N VAL A 540 4.31 1.78 12.54
CA VAL A 540 3.12 2.41 11.94
C VAL A 540 3.42 3.86 11.55
N GLN A 541 4.04 4.64 12.43
CA GLN A 541 4.37 6.03 12.12
C GLN A 541 5.41 6.11 10.99
N TRP A 542 6.39 5.21 10.97
CA TRP A 542 7.38 5.15 9.90
C TRP A 542 6.77 4.76 8.55
N SER A 543 5.81 3.83 8.51
CA SER A 543 5.12 3.49 7.26
C SER A 543 4.33 4.69 6.72
N LEU A 544 3.75 5.52 7.59
CA LEU A 544 3.11 6.77 7.22
C LEU A 544 4.13 7.81 6.69
N ASN A 545 5.27 7.95 7.36
CA ASN A 545 6.34 8.91 7.01
C ASN A 545 7.09 8.53 5.73
N ALA A 546 7.31 7.24 5.50
CA ALA A 546 7.86 6.68 4.27
C ALA A 546 6.79 6.55 3.18
N ALA A 547 5.51 6.71 3.52
CA ALA A 547 4.37 6.56 2.61
C ALA A 547 4.30 5.19 1.91
N CYS A 548 4.52 4.11 2.66
CA CYS A 548 4.55 2.75 2.13
C CYS A 548 3.63 1.79 2.89
N PRO A 549 3.23 0.65 2.29
CA PRO A 549 2.46 -0.39 2.98
C PRO A 549 3.14 -0.92 4.27
N LEU A 550 2.33 -1.30 5.24
CA LEU A 550 2.73 -1.96 6.49
C LEU A 550 2.18 -3.39 6.49
N ARG A 551 3.02 -4.39 6.79
CA ARG A 551 2.59 -5.76 7.04
C ARG A 551 3.03 -6.24 8.40
N VAL A 552 2.17 -7.03 9.01
CA VAL A 552 2.39 -7.55 10.36
C VAL A 552 2.43 -9.07 10.31
N ALA A 553 3.40 -9.63 11.00
CA ALA A 553 3.43 -11.06 11.27
C ALA A 553 3.76 -11.35 12.73
N GLU A 554 3.18 -12.43 13.24
CA GLU A 554 3.53 -13.01 14.52
C GLU A 554 4.64 -14.04 14.32
N LEU A 555 5.71 -13.91 15.11
CA LEU A 555 6.71 -14.94 15.25
C LEU A 555 6.31 -15.83 16.44
N GLY A 556 5.78 -17.00 16.14
CA GLY A 556 5.27 -17.95 17.12
C GLY A 556 5.94 -19.31 17.03
N ARG A 557 5.32 -20.30 17.70
CA ARG A 557 5.66 -21.71 17.58
C ARG A 557 4.44 -22.49 17.09
N ASP A 558 4.68 -23.49 16.26
CA ASP A 558 3.64 -24.45 15.88
C ASP A 558 3.44 -25.53 16.95
N ARG A 559 2.55 -26.49 16.69
CA ARG A 559 2.29 -27.62 17.61
C ARG A 559 3.50 -28.54 17.81
N ALA A 560 4.45 -28.55 16.87
CA ALA A 560 5.70 -29.26 16.97
C ALA A 560 6.81 -28.40 17.60
N LEU A 561 6.46 -27.27 18.20
CA LEU A 561 7.35 -26.27 18.82
C LEU A 561 8.35 -25.65 17.85
N ARG A 562 8.13 -25.79 16.55
CA ARG A 562 8.98 -25.17 15.52
C ARG A 562 8.62 -23.72 15.38
N THR A 563 9.64 -22.89 15.18
CA THR A 563 9.44 -21.47 14.93
C THR A 563 8.74 -21.26 13.58
N VAL A 564 7.65 -20.50 13.59
CA VAL A 564 6.84 -20.20 12.40
C VAL A 564 6.47 -18.73 12.36
N ILE A 565 6.32 -18.20 11.14
CA ILE A 565 5.78 -16.87 10.87
C ILE A 565 4.32 -17.00 10.48
N ASN A 566 3.45 -16.41 11.28
CA ASN A 566 2.01 -16.34 11.02
C ASN A 566 1.66 -14.90 10.62
N GLU A 567 1.25 -14.67 9.38
CA GLU A 567 0.83 -13.33 8.96
C GLU A 567 -0.42 -12.90 9.74
N ALA A 568 -0.32 -11.76 10.43
CA ALA A 568 -1.34 -11.24 11.34
C ALA A 568 -2.29 -10.24 10.65
N GLY A 569 -2.21 -10.12 9.32
CA GLY A 569 -3.05 -9.23 8.52
C GLY A 569 -2.58 -7.77 8.51
N LEU A 570 -3.49 -6.88 8.10
CA LEU A 570 -3.25 -5.43 7.91
C LEU A 570 -4.02 -4.58 8.92
N THR A 571 -4.37 -5.15 10.08
CA THR A 571 -5.22 -4.50 11.10
C THR A 571 -4.63 -3.20 11.64
N LEU A 572 -3.30 -3.14 11.81
CA LEU A 572 -2.62 -1.93 12.28
C LEU A 572 -2.75 -0.75 11.32
N CYS A 573 -3.11 -0.96 10.05
CA CYS A 573 -3.39 0.14 9.11
C CYS A 573 -4.52 1.06 9.61
N ARG A 574 -5.41 0.58 10.48
CA ARG A 574 -6.48 1.38 11.10
C ARG A 574 -5.98 2.48 12.04
N LEU A 575 -4.72 2.42 12.48
CA LEU A 575 -4.13 3.45 13.33
C LEU A 575 -3.77 4.73 12.55
N GLY A 576 -3.93 4.74 11.22
CA GLY A 576 -3.83 5.98 10.44
C GLY A 576 -3.71 5.80 8.92
N MET A 577 -3.28 4.63 8.45
CA MET A 577 -3.08 4.37 7.01
C MET A 577 -4.40 4.24 6.24
N ASP A 578 -5.43 3.61 6.81
CA ASP A 578 -6.69 3.36 6.10
C ASP A 578 -7.35 4.66 5.61
N ALA A 579 -7.39 5.69 6.44
CA ALA A 579 -7.95 6.99 6.05
C ALA A 579 -7.16 7.63 4.90
N ARG A 580 -5.82 7.48 4.90
CA ARG A 580 -4.95 7.95 3.80
C ARG A 580 -5.22 7.16 2.52
N LEU A 581 -5.27 5.83 2.59
CA LEU A 581 -5.56 4.96 1.44
C LEU A 581 -6.95 5.24 0.86
N ALA A 582 -7.97 5.41 1.71
CA ALA A 582 -9.32 5.78 1.28
C ALA A 582 -9.35 7.13 0.57
N ARG A 583 -8.62 8.13 1.08
CA ARG A 583 -8.51 9.45 0.44
C ARG A 583 -7.81 9.40 -0.91
N LEU A 584 -6.71 8.67 -1.01
CA LEU A 584 -5.98 8.46 -2.27
C LEU A 584 -6.86 7.71 -3.29
N ALA A 585 -7.56 6.67 -2.83
CA ALA A 585 -8.48 5.89 -3.65
C ALA A 585 -9.67 6.75 -4.12
N SER A 586 -10.24 7.59 -3.26
CA SER A 586 -11.30 8.55 -3.63
C SER A 586 -10.83 9.45 -4.78
N SER A 587 -9.61 9.97 -4.66
CA SER A 587 -8.99 10.83 -5.67
C SER A 587 -8.73 10.10 -6.99
N ALA A 588 -8.34 8.83 -6.94
CA ALA A 588 -8.22 7.98 -8.13
C ALA A 588 -9.59 7.70 -8.78
N VAL A 589 -10.60 7.33 -7.98
CA VAL A 589 -11.98 7.06 -8.45
C VAL A 589 -12.58 8.28 -9.14
N ARG A 590 -12.37 9.49 -8.59
CA ARG A 590 -12.85 10.75 -9.19
C ARG A 590 -12.34 11.01 -10.61
N ARG A 591 -11.25 10.36 -11.02
CA ARG A 591 -10.68 10.41 -12.38
C ARG A 591 -10.96 9.15 -13.20
N LEU A 592 -11.85 8.27 -12.72
CA LEU A 592 -12.09 6.92 -13.26
C LEU A 592 -10.85 6.01 -13.28
N ASP A 593 -9.84 6.30 -12.46
CA ASP A 593 -8.68 5.44 -12.21
C ASP A 593 -9.01 4.37 -11.16
N THR A 594 -10.01 3.55 -11.49
CA THR A 594 -10.56 2.52 -10.59
C THR A 594 -9.56 1.41 -10.28
N ARG A 595 -8.57 1.22 -11.17
CA ARG A 595 -7.46 0.30 -11.01
C ARG A 595 -6.54 0.73 -9.87
N THR A 596 -6.05 1.97 -9.90
CA THR A 596 -5.20 2.48 -8.83
C THR A 596 -5.96 2.54 -7.50
N ALA A 597 -7.24 2.93 -7.52
CA ALA A 597 -8.09 2.87 -6.33
C ALA A 597 -8.16 1.46 -5.73
N TRP A 598 -8.44 0.44 -6.56
CA TRP A 598 -8.47 -0.96 -6.13
C TRP A 598 -7.13 -1.39 -5.51
N GLN A 599 -6.00 -1.05 -6.14
CA GLN A 599 -4.68 -1.40 -5.62
C GLN A 599 -4.33 -0.72 -4.30
N LEU A 600 -4.65 0.56 -4.16
CA LEU A 600 -4.45 1.31 -2.92
C LEU A 600 -5.24 0.68 -1.78
N LEU A 601 -6.52 0.39 -2.01
CA LEU A 601 -7.42 -0.22 -1.02
C LEU A 601 -7.00 -1.65 -0.64
N ALA A 602 -6.31 -2.38 -1.53
CA ALA A 602 -5.78 -3.70 -1.25
C ALA A 602 -4.62 -3.70 -0.22
N ASN A 603 -4.02 -2.54 0.05
CA ASN A 603 -3.01 -2.37 1.11
C ASN A 603 -3.62 -1.97 2.47
N GLY A 604 -4.94 -1.78 2.51
CA GLY A 604 -5.68 -1.39 3.70
C GLY A 604 -6.03 -2.55 4.63
N SER A 605 -6.53 -2.21 5.82
CA SER A 605 -7.08 -3.21 6.73
C SER A 605 -8.37 -3.85 6.18
N PRO A 606 -8.88 -4.92 6.82
CA PRO A 606 -10.17 -5.50 6.45
C PRO A 606 -11.35 -4.52 6.40
N ALA A 607 -11.27 -3.37 7.10
CA ALA A 607 -12.29 -2.32 7.06
C ALA A 607 -12.48 -1.73 5.65
N LEU A 608 -11.42 -1.70 4.84
CA LEU A 608 -11.47 -1.19 3.46
C LEU A 608 -11.93 -2.24 2.43
N THR A 609 -12.20 -3.49 2.85
CA THR A 609 -12.57 -4.58 1.92
C THR A 609 -13.84 -4.26 1.13
N GLY A 610 -14.85 -3.67 1.77
CA GLY A 610 -16.11 -3.30 1.11
C GLY A 610 -15.89 -2.30 -0.03
N ALA A 611 -15.13 -1.22 0.24
CA ALA A 611 -14.76 -0.22 -0.74
C ALA A 611 -13.83 -0.78 -1.83
N ARG A 612 -12.88 -1.64 -1.45
CA ARG A 612 -11.98 -2.36 -2.38
C ARG A 612 -12.78 -3.18 -3.38
N ASP A 613 -13.73 -3.98 -2.89
CA ASP A 613 -14.55 -4.85 -3.72
C ASP A 613 -15.52 -4.03 -4.58
N ALA A 614 -16.02 -2.91 -4.08
CA ALA A 614 -16.80 -1.96 -4.87
C ALA A 614 -15.97 -1.31 -5.98
N ALA A 615 -14.73 -0.90 -5.71
CA ALA A 615 -13.80 -0.38 -6.72
C ALA A 615 -13.45 -1.45 -7.77
N ALA A 616 -13.23 -2.70 -7.34
CA ALA A 616 -12.98 -3.83 -8.23
C ALA A 616 -14.19 -4.14 -9.12
N ARG A 617 -15.42 -4.08 -8.57
CA ARG A 617 -16.67 -4.22 -9.35
C ARG A 617 -16.83 -3.08 -10.35
N LEU A 618 -16.64 -1.83 -9.93
CA LEU A 618 -16.73 -0.67 -10.82
C LEU A 618 -15.70 -0.77 -11.96
N HIS A 619 -14.47 -1.19 -11.63
CA HIS A 619 -13.43 -1.46 -12.62
C HIS A 619 -13.86 -2.55 -13.61
N HIS A 620 -14.41 -3.67 -13.11
CA HIS A 620 -14.95 -4.74 -13.93
C HIS A 620 -16.06 -4.24 -14.85
N ASP A 621 -17.03 -3.50 -14.34
CA ASP A 621 -18.16 -2.98 -15.11
C ASP A 621 -17.68 -2.03 -16.24
N LEU A 622 -16.67 -1.19 -15.94
CA LEU A 622 -16.14 -0.20 -16.86
C LEU A 622 -15.24 -0.81 -17.95
N TYR A 623 -14.40 -1.79 -17.61
CA TYR A 623 -13.31 -2.24 -18.47
C TYR A 623 -13.37 -3.72 -18.89
N SER A 624 -14.28 -4.52 -18.34
CA SER A 624 -14.28 -5.95 -18.68
C SER A 624 -14.61 -6.22 -20.13
N PRO A 625 -13.96 -7.24 -20.72
CA PRO A 625 -14.25 -7.62 -22.09
C PRO A 625 -15.64 -8.26 -22.20
N ALA A 626 -16.29 -8.09 -23.35
CA ALA A 626 -17.46 -8.86 -23.71
C ALA A 626 -17.08 -10.34 -23.88
N LYS A 627 -17.91 -11.26 -23.39
CA LYS A 627 -17.74 -12.68 -23.72
C LYS A 627 -18.05 -12.86 -25.22
N PRO A 628 -17.44 -13.84 -25.90
CA PRO A 628 -17.72 -14.11 -27.32
C PRO A 628 -19.22 -14.31 -27.61
N ILE A 629 -19.95 -14.90 -26.66
CA ILE A 629 -21.39 -15.18 -26.72
C ILE A 629 -22.30 -13.98 -26.36
N THR A 630 -21.74 -12.84 -25.93
CA THR A 630 -22.53 -11.67 -25.53
C THR A 630 -23.20 -11.04 -26.76
N SER A 631 -24.53 -10.91 -26.72
CA SER A 631 -25.33 -10.35 -27.81
C SER A 631 -24.99 -8.88 -28.09
N MET A 632 -25.25 -8.42 -29.33
CA MET A 632 -25.06 -7.02 -29.70
C MET A 632 -25.88 -6.05 -28.84
N ASP A 633 -27.11 -6.43 -28.48
CA ASP A 633 -27.98 -5.63 -27.61
C ASP A 633 -27.35 -5.40 -26.22
N ALA A 634 -26.81 -6.46 -25.61
CA ALA A 634 -26.12 -6.39 -24.31
C ALA A 634 -24.81 -5.58 -24.40
N ARG A 635 -24.05 -5.72 -25.50
CA ARG A 635 -22.86 -4.90 -25.75
C ARG A 635 -23.22 -3.42 -25.86
N CYS A 636 -24.28 -3.08 -26.60
CA CYS A 636 -24.74 -1.69 -26.74
C CYS A 636 -25.26 -1.12 -25.42
N GLN A 637 -25.97 -1.91 -24.60
CA GLN A 637 -26.40 -1.49 -23.27
C GLN A 637 -25.20 -1.18 -22.36
N ALA A 638 -24.21 -2.07 -22.30
CA ALA A 638 -22.98 -1.83 -21.54
C ALA A 638 -22.23 -0.59 -22.03
N ALA A 639 -22.17 -0.38 -23.36
CA ALA A 639 -21.54 0.79 -23.96
C ALA A 639 -22.23 2.08 -23.53
N CYS A 640 -23.57 2.13 -23.56
CA CYS A 640 -24.34 3.30 -23.11
C CYS A 640 -24.04 3.64 -21.65
N ARG A 641 -24.14 2.65 -20.75
CA ARG A 641 -23.85 2.83 -19.31
C ARG A 641 -22.43 3.35 -19.05
N ARG A 642 -21.43 2.82 -19.77
CA ARG A 642 -20.03 3.27 -19.67
C ARG A 642 -19.86 4.73 -20.10
N LEU A 643 -20.47 5.11 -21.23
CA LEU A 643 -20.41 6.48 -21.74
C LEU A 643 -21.17 7.47 -20.85
N GLU A 644 -22.30 7.08 -20.28
CA GLU A 644 -23.06 7.87 -19.31
C GLU A 644 -22.24 8.16 -18.05
N LEU A 645 -21.57 7.14 -17.49
CA LEU A 645 -20.64 7.33 -16.37
C LEU A 645 -19.52 8.31 -16.72
N ILE A 646 -18.92 8.19 -17.90
CA ILE A 646 -17.83 9.08 -18.34
C ILE A 646 -18.33 10.51 -18.51
N ALA A 647 -19.51 10.70 -19.11
CA ALA A 647 -20.13 12.01 -19.27
C ALA A 647 -20.48 12.65 -17.92
N HIS A 648 -20.79 11.84 -16.90
CA HIS A 648 -21.04 12.32 -15.54
C HIS A 648 -19.75 12.73 -14.82
N VAL A 649 -18.74 11.85 -14.81
CA VAL A 649 -17.53 12.01 -13.98
C VAL A 649 -16.50 12.93 -14.62
N LEU A 650 -16.23 12.78 -15.93
CA LEU A 650 -15.18 13.51 -16.64
C LEU A 650 -15.73 14.70 -17.44
N ALA A 651 -16.90 15.22 -17.05
CA ALA A 651 -17.56 16.31 -17.77
C ALA A 651 -16.67 17.56 -17.93
N ASP A 652 -15.85 17.84 -16.90
CA ASP A 652 -14.94 18.99 -16.87
C ASP A 652 -13.52 18.66 -17.35
N GLU A 653 -13.29 17.43 -17.82
CA GLU A 653 -12.00 16.95 -18.31
C GLU A 653 -12.13 16.39 -19.75
N PRO A 654 -12.23 17.27 -20.77
CA PRO A 654 -12.57 16.86 -22.14
C PRO A 654 -11.62 15.82 -22.75
N TRP A 655 -10.32 15.96 -22.54
CA TRP A 655 -9.31 15.02 -23.06
C TRP A 655 -9.37 13.65 -22.37
N PRO A 656 -9.31 13.56 -21.02
CA PRO A 656 -9.57 12.31 -20.30
C PRO A 656 -10.90 11.66 -20.70
N ALA A 657 -11.98 12.44 -20.83
CA ALA A 657 -13.28 11.92 -21.25
C ALA A 657 -13.22 11.24 -22.63
N CYS A 658 -12.65 11.90 -23.65
CA CYS A 658 -12.51 11.32 -24.98
C CYS A 658 -11.62 10.08 -24.99
N TYR A 659 -10.50 10.09 -24.26
CA TYR A 659 -9.60 8.94 -24.19
C TYR A 659 -10.32 7.73 -23.56
N THR A 660 -10.85 7.90 -22.35
CA THR A 660 -11.53 6.84 -21.60
C THR A 660 -12.74 6.32 -22.38
N ALA A 661 -13.54 7.18 -23.00
CA ALA A 661 -14.72 6.78 -23.77
C ALA A 661 -14.41 5.84 -24.94
N ILE A 662 -13.25 5.98 -25.57
CA ILE A 662 -12.85 5.08 -26.65
C ILE A 662 -12.24 3.79 -26.11
N GLU A 663 -11.38 3.88 -25.10
CA GLU A 663 -10.70 2.69 -24.55
C GLU A 663 -11.66 1.75 -23.83
N VAL A 664 -12.76 2.24 -23.22
CA VAL A 664 -13.78 1.36 -22.61
C VAL A 664 -14.64 0.63 -23.65
N LEU A 665 -14.59 1.02 -24.92
CA LEU A 665 -15.39 0.42 -25.99
C LEU A 665 -14.60 -0.56 -26.86
N ARG A 666 -13.32 -0.32 -27.12
CA ARG A 666 -12.54 -1.11 -28.11
C ARG A 666 -11.22 -1.63 -27.54
N PRO A 667 -10.75 -2.81 -27.98
CA PRO A 667 -11.52 -3.96 -28.42
C PRO A 667 -12.29 -4.65 -27.29
N GLY A 668 -12.26 -4.14 -26.05
CA GLY A 668 -12.88 -4.79 -24.90
C GLY A 668 -14.36 -5.11 -25.11
N LEU A 669 -15.14 -4.17 -25.64
CA LEU A 669 -16.59 -4.38 -25.84
C LEU A 669 -16.96 -4.71 -27.29
N PHE A 670 -16.28 -4.08 -28.25
CA PHE A 670 -16.44 -4.30 -29.69
C PHE A 670 -15.10 -4.63 -30.31
N GLU A 671 -15.01 -5.78 -30.99
CA GLU A 671 -13.77 -6.16 -31.65
C GLU A 671 -13.36 -5.13 -32.72
N TRP A 672 -12.08 -5.12 -33.12
CA TRP A 672 -11.55 -4.10 -34.04
C TRP A 672 -12.35 -3.95 -35.34
N GLY A 673 -12.83 -5.06 -35.91
CA GLY A 673 -13.67 -5.04 -37.12
C GLY A 673 -15.02 -4.37 -36.88
N GLU A 674 -15.69 -4.74 -35.78
CA GLU A 674 -16.98 -4.17 -35.37
C GLU A 674 -16.84 -2.68 -35.02
N TRP A 675 -15.82 -2.32 -34.25
CA TRP A 675 -15.51 -0.94 -33.90
C TRP A 675 -15.26 -0.07 -35.14
N LYS A 676 -14.55 -0.60 -36.15
CA LYS A 676 -14.34 0.09 -37.42
C LYS A 676 -15.68 0.35 -38.12
N ALA A 677 -16.53 -0.68 -38.26
CA ALA A 677 -17.84 -0.55 -38.88
C ALA A 677 -18.76 0.44 -38.15
N LEU A 678 -18.76 0.44 -36.81
CA LEU A 678 -19.53 1.38 -35.99
C LEU A 678 -19.10 2.84 -36.23
N ARG A 679 -17.78 3.10 -36.27
CA ARG A 679 -17.27 4.46 -36.57
C ARG A 679 -17.57 4.92 -38.00
N GLU A 680 -17.60 4.01 -38.97
CA GLU A 680 -17.97 4.35 -40.34
C GLU A 680 -19.47 4.69 -40.44
N ARG A 681 -20.31 3.96 -39.69
CA ARG A 681 -21.77 4.13 -39.68
C ARG A 681 -22.25 5.35 -38.89
N PHE A 682 -21.64 5.66 -37.74
CA PHE A 682 -22.14 6.71 -36.83
C PHE A 682 -21.15 7.85 -36.67
N ALA A 683 -21.56 9.06 -37.09
CA ALA A 683 -20.72 10.26 -37.04
C ALA A 683 -20.23 10.63 -35.63
N PRO A 684 -21.03 10.50 -34.54
CA PRO A 684 -20.55 10.81 -33.19
C PRO A 684 -19.36 9.94 -32.76
N LEU A 685 -19.41 8.62 -33.00
CA LEU A 685 -18.30 7.71 -32.68
C LEU A 685 -17.04 8.05 -33.48
N ARG A 686 -17.21 8.50 -34.73
CA ARG A 686 -16.10 8.97 -35.57
C ARG A 686 -15.48 10.24 -34.99
N ARG A 687 -16.28 11.25 -34.64
CA ARG A 687 -15.80 12.52 -34.08
C ARG A 687 -15.18 12.35 -32.71
N LEU A 688 -15.78 11.54 -31.84
CA LEU A 688 -15.20 11.20 -30.54
C LEU A 688 -13.84 10.51 -30.69
N ASN A 689 -13.70 9.59 -31.66
CA ASN A 689 -12.41 8.99 -31.97
C ASN A 689 -11.40 10.00 -32.54
N VAL A 690 -11.85 11.00 -33.32
CA VAL A 690 -10.99 12.12 -33.78
C VAL A 690 -10.50 12.95 -32.59
N HIS A 691 -11.38 13.31 -31.65
CA HIS A 691 -10.98 14.06 -30.44
C HIS A 691 -10.09 13.26 -29.50
N ARG A 692 -10.36 11.96 -29.30
CA ARG A 692 -9.42 11.05 -28.64
C ARG A 692 -8.08 11.12 -29.34
N ASN A 693 -8.11 11.15 -30.67
CA ASN A 693 -6.93 11.30 -31.50
C ASN A 693 -6.34 12.73 -31.57
N GLU A 694 -6.82 13.66 -30.77
CA GLU A 694 -6.19 14.97 -30.57
C GLU A 694 -5.59 15.07 -29.16
N THR A 695 -5.85 14.09 -28.29
CA THR A 695 -5.33 14.08 -26.93
C THR A 695 -3.80 13.90 -26.90
N PRO A 696 -3.11 14.50 -25.90
CA PRO A 696 -1.71 14.19 -25.63
C PRO A 696 -1.47 12.67 -25.45
N TYR A 697 -2.44 11.95 -24.89
CA TYR A 697 -2.38 10.51 -24.66
C TYR A 697 -2.31 9.66 -25.94
N ALA A 698 -2.86 10.17 -27.05
CA ALA A 698 -3.00 9.39 -28.27
C ALA A 698 -2.00 9.79 -29.39
N HIS A 699 -1.56 11.06 -29.44
CA HIS A 699 -0.84 11.62 -30.60
C HIS A 699 0.44 12.39 -30.27
N LEU A 700 0.91 12.35 -29.04
CA LEU A 700 2.28 12.78 -28.74
C LEU A 700 3.31 12.17 -29.71
N LEU A 701 3.05 10.95 -30.17
CA LEU A 701 3.99 10.13 -30.91
C LEU A 701 3.86 10.27 -32.42
N ASP A 702 2.68 10.65 -32.92
CA ASP A 702 2.51 11.05 -34.32
C ASP A 702 3.14 12.42 -34.57
N ARG A 703 3.02 13.36 -33.60
CA ARG A 703 3.77 14.64 -33.60
C ARG A 703 5.29 14.42 -33.72
N LEU A 704 5.82 13.45 -32.96
CA LEU A 704 7.23 13.06 -32.99
C LEU A 704 7.69 12.46 -34.33
N ARG A 705 6.78 11.88 -35.11
CA ARG A 705 7.06 11.32 -36.44
C ARG A 705 7.05 12.42 -37.52
N GLU A 706 6.09 13.33 -37.48
CA GLU A 706 6.01 14.46 -38.42
C GLU A 706 7.20 15.39 -38.30
N GLU A 707 7.63 15.72 -37.07
CA GLU A 707 8.85 16.49 -36.79
C GLU A 707 10.13 15.80 -37.30
N ARG A 708 10.25 14.47 -37.14
CA ARG A 708 11.39 13.69 -37.67
C ARG A 708 11.38 13.58 -39.19
N ALA A 709 10.20 13.56 -39.81
CA ALA A 709 10.04 13.46 -41.26
C ALA A 709 10.26 14.79 -42.00
N GLY A 710 10.41 15.91 -41.27
CA GLY A 710 10.50 17.25 -41.86
C GLY A 710 9.26 17.64 -42.64
N ARG A 711 8.14 16.93 -42.44
CA ARG A 711 6.87 17.19 -43.11
C ARG A 711 6.07 18.13 -42.23
N ALA A 712 5.62 19.24 -42.80
CA ALA A 712 4.60 20.06 -42.14
C ALA A 712 3.38 19.15 -41.89
N PRO A 713 2.83 19.13 -40.67
CA PRO A 713 1.61 18.38 -40.39
C PRO A 713 0.51 18.78 -41.38
N GLU A 714 -0.13 17.84 -42.08
CA GLU A 714 -1.30 18.15 -42.93
C GLU A 714 -2.46 18.72 -42.10
N ARG A 715 -2.45 18.48 -40.78
CA ARG A 715 -3.26 19.17 -39.78
C ARG A 715 -2.43 19.45 -38.54
N ILE A 716 -2.35 20.72 -38.13
CA ILE A 716 -1.78 21.10 -36.83
C ILE A 716 -2.76 20.61 -35.75
N PRO A 717 -2.39 19.66 -34.89
CA PRO A 717 -3.24 19.22 -33.79
C PRO A 717 -3.52 20.40 -32.86
N SER A 718 -4.74 20.53 -32.37
CA SER A 718 -5.10 21.61 -31.45
C SER A 718 -4.23 21.52 -30.17
N LYS A 719 -3.53 22.61 -29.85
CA LYS A 719 -2.84 22.76 -28.54
C LYS A 719 -3.81 22.91 -27.37
N LYS A 720 -5.12 23.03 -27.63
CA LYS A 720 -6.16 23.22 -26.62
C LYS A 720 -7.14 22.04 -26.61
N PRO A 721 -7.63 21.63 -25.44
CA PRO A 721 -8.70 20.64 -25.38
C PRO A 721 -9.95 21.14 -26.11
N PRO A 722 -10.76 20.23 -26.69
CA PRO A 722 -12.07 20.58 -27.20
C PRO A 722 -12.91 21.19 -26.08
N ALA A 723 -13.81 22.11 -26.43
CA ALA A 723 -14.69 22.73 -25.44
C ALA A 723 -15.57 21.66 -24.78
N ARG A 724 -15.80 21.81 -23.46
CA ARG A 724 -16.59 20.86 -22.63
C ARG A 724 -17.91 20.45 -23.30
N HIS A 725 -18.68 21.42 -23.79
CA HIS A 725 -19.99 21.16 -24.39
C HIS A 725 -19.90 20.26 -25.64
N VAL A 726 -18.84 20.42 -26.45
CA VAL A 726 -18.62 19.59 -27.65
C VAL A 726 -18.43 18.13 -27.27
N VAL A 727 -17.57 17.84 -26.28
CA VAL A 727 -17.33 16.45 -25.85
C VAL A 727 -18.60 15.82 -25.26
N LEU A 728 -19.36 16.56 -24.46
CA LEU A 728 -20.62 16.08 -23.90
C LEU A 728 -21.68 15.82 -24.99
N GLU A 729 -21.77 16.65 -26.02
CA GLU A 729 -22.64 16.43 -27.17
C GLU A 729 -22.24 15.18 -27.95
N GLU A 730 -20.94 14.96 -28.19
CA GLU A 730 -20.48 13.75 -28.88
C GLU A 730 -20.74 12.49 -28.06
N LEU A 731 -20.54 12.52 -26.74
CA LEU A 731 -20.86 11.39 -25.86
C LEU A 731 -22.35 11.05 -25.89
N ARG A 732 -23.23 12.06 -25.81
CA ARG A 732 -24.69 11.88 -25.95
C ARG A 732 -25.05 11.32 -27.32
N GLY A 733 -24.50 11.87 -28.39
CA GLY A 733 -24.73 11.37 -29.74
C GLY A 733 -24.25 9.91 -29.93
N CYS A 734 -23.18 9.50 -29.23
CA CYS A 734 -22.74 8.11 -29.21
C CYS A 734 -23.74 7.20 -28.48
N ILE A 735 -24.27 7.64 -27.34
CA ILE A 735 -25.31 6.92 -26.59
C ILE A 735 -26.56 6.74 -27.46
N ASP A 736 -27.04 7.81 -28.11
CA ASP A 736 -28.20 7.76 -29.00
C ASP A 736 -27.98 6.79 -30.19
N ALA A 737 -26.78 6.83 -30.79
CA ALA A 737 -26.41 5.93 -31.87
C ALA A 737 -26.41 4.45 -31.42
N LEU A 738 -25.91 4.15 -30.22
CA LEU A 738 -25.88 2.81 -29.66
C LEU A 738 -27.27 2.33 -29.24
N GLN A 739 -28.15 3.22 -28.74
CA GLN A 739 -29.56 2.90 -28.47
C GLN A 739 -30.32 2.51 -29.74
N GLN A 740 -30.00 3.10 -30.91
CA GLN A 740 -30.61 2.69 -32.18
C GLN A 740 -30.30 1.23 -32.56
N LEU A 741 -29.17 0.68 -32.12
CA LEU A 741 -28.76 -0.70 -32.36
C LEU A 741 -29.40 -1.70 -31.39
N ARG A 742 -30.03 -1.22 -30.31
CA ARG A 742 -30.75 -2.05 -29.35
C ARG A 742 -32.11 -2.48 -29.89
N TYR A 743 -32.61 -3.61 -29.39
CA TYR A 743 -33.94 -4.10 -29.73
C TYR A 743 -34.99 -3.03 -29.41
N PRO A 744 -36.01 -2.78 -30.27
CA PRO A 744 -36.98 -1.70 -30.05
C PRO A 744 -37.66 -1.73 -28.67
N ARG A 745 -37.92 -2.91 -28.12
CA ARG A 745 -38.51 -3.08 -26.78
C ARG A 745 -37.55 -2.78 -25.62
N ASN A 746 -36.24 -2.80 -25.88
CA ASN A 746 -35.17 -2.56 -24.92
C ASN A 746 -34.57 -1.16 -25.05
N ARG A 747 -35.01 -0.36 -26.04
CA ARG A 747 -34.60 1.05 -26.17
C ARG A 747 -35.19 1.82 -25.01
N GLN A 748 -34.33 2.48 -24.25
CA GLN A 748 -34.75 3.30 -23.11
C GLN A 748 -34.98 4.74 -23.58
N SER A 749 -36.05 5.35 -23.08
CA SER A 749 -36.31 6.80 -23.23
C SER A 749 -35.52 7.65 -22.23
N GLU A 750 -35.06 7.07 -21.13
CA GLU A 750 -34.30 7.73 -20.06
C GLU A 750 -32.96 7.02 -19.80
N PRO A 751 -31.90 7.75 -19.36
CA PRO A 751 -30.56 7.19 -19.10
C PRO A 751 -30.55 6.14 -18.00
N ASP A 752 -29.74 5.09 -18.17
CA ASP A 752 -29.59 4.00 -17.20
C ASP A 752 -28.44 4.30 -16.22
N LEU A 753 -28.77 5.03 -15.15
CA LEU A 753 -27.78 5.57 -14.20
C LEU A 753 -27.24 4.54 -13.19
N GLU A 754 -27.31 3.24 -13.48
CA GLU A 754 -26.84 2.17 -12.57
C GLU A 754 -25.34 2.34 -12.23
N LEU A 755 -24.48 2.57 -13.22
CA LEU A 755 -23.04 2.77 -12.99
C LEU A 755 -22.74 4.09 -12.28
N VAL A 756 -23.49 5.16 -12.60
CA VAL A 756 -23.36 6.46 -11.92
C VAL A 756 -23.72 6.34 -10.45
N THR A 757 -24.79 5.59 -10.13
CA THR A 757 -25.21 5.34 -8.75
C THR A 757 -24.15 4.56 -7.97
N ARG A 758 -23.58 3.49 -8.56
CA ARG A 758 -22.49 2.71 -7.95
C ARG A 758 -21.24 3.55 -7.72
N TYR A 759 -20.87 4.37 -8.71
CA TYR A 759 -19.76 5.32 -8.60
C TYR A 759 -19.98 6.31 -7.46
N THR A 760 -21.16 6.93 -7.39
CA THR A 760 -21.51 7.93 -6.37
C THR A 760 -21.43 7.32 -4.97
N HIS A 761 -22.01 6.13 -4.78
CA HIS A 761 -21.95 5.42 -3.51
C HIS A 761 -20.50 5.06 -3.11
N LEU A 762 -19.66 4.64 -4.06
CA LEU A 762 -18.25 4.39 -3.80
C LEU A 762 -17.50 5.66 -3.38
N CYS A 763 -17.78 6.79 -4.03
CA CYS A 763 -17.19 8.09 -3.67
C CYS A 763 -17.59 8.50 -2.25
N GLU A 764 -18.89 8.44 -1.91
CA GLU A 764 -19.41 8.73 -0.57
C GLU A 764 -18.76 7.83 0.49
N GLN A 765 -18.69 6.52 0.22
CA GLN A 765 -18.06 5.55 1.12
C GLN A 765 -16.57 5.87 1.35
N LEU A 766 -15.82 6.20 0.29
CA LEU A 766 -14.40 6.54 0.40
C LEU A 766 -14.18 7.89 1.08
N GLU A 767 -15.11 8.83 0.91
CA GLU A 767 -15.08 10.13 1.58
C GLU A 767 -15.31 10.02 3.08
N GLU A 768 -16.26 9.17 3.50
CA GLU A 768 -16.54 8.83 4.91
C GLU A 768 -15.34 8.12 5.55
N LEU A 769 -14.80 7.09 4.89
CA LEU A 769 -13.62 6.36 5.36
C LEU A 769 -12.35 7.24 5.43
N GLY A 770 -12.31 8.32 4.64
CA GLY A 770 -11.19 9.25 4.56
C GLY A 770 -11.38 10.55 5.35
N GLU A 771 -12.44 10.72 6.15
CA GLU A 771 -12.69 11.96 6.90
C GLU A 771 -11.57 12.29 7.88
N ASP A 772 -11.08 11.30 8.62
CA ASP A 772 -9.95 11.42 9.56
C ASP A 772 -8.61 11.83 8.88
N ALA A 773 -8.58 11.93 7.55
CA ALA A 773 -7.43 12.40 6.78
C ALA A 773 -7.51 13.83 6.27
N ARG A 774 -8.64 14.52 6.46
CA ARG A 774 -8.80 15.95 6.15
C ARG A 774 -8.36 16.79 7.33
#